data_AF-K0WZF3-F1
#
_entry.id   AF-K0WZF3-F1
#
_cell.length_a   1.000
_cell.length_b   1.000
_cell.length_c   1.000
_cell.angle_alpha   90.00
_cell.angle_beta   90.00
_cell.angle_gamma   90.00
#
_symmetry.space_group_name_H-M   'P 1'
#
loop_
_entity.id
_entity.type
_entity.pdbx_description
1 polymer ?
#
loop_
_entity_poly.entity_id
_entity_poly.type
_entity_poly.pdbx_seq_one_letter_code
_entity_poly.pdbx_strand_id
1 'polypeptide(L)'
;MAAGNNRADVLDACTRLRFRERRNLLQLQRIFRFGGICYPQWDSLFRELLFGACENTQDSHLQQQNVSGAEIGQQAFKSCKKLISVEIPESVTKIGNGAFDYSGLSSVNIPNSVTIIENNAFSSTQLTSIRIPGNATQWERAFAGCSKLTTVIIESGIKKIEKGAFANCTGLTSVSIPNSVTVISESAFSSCTALTSIDIPNSVTEISSTAFSGCKSLIHISIPEKITGIGTSAFSDCTALSSITFPSTLTGIGDNCFEGCTGLTTVDIPATVSYIGHTSFKDCTKLTSVSIPDGVTGIIGREAFSGCVKLSSITIPQNLEGVRANAFSGCLNLKSVTWNARDCSFSRDNVFPTSVITSFTFGDNVEKIPEGICEDMEKLTSVTIPESVTSIGKEAFKNCTELTSVVWKARKCANFSNSAYSPQFNTCPNITSFTFGENVEKIPAYLCSGITQISEISIPESVTYMGRAAFKECPGITSVRWNARTCTDFTSAENSAGFNTCPNITAFAFGENVEKIPAYLCFGMERLTEIILPQKTTTLGNGVFKNCIGLQSISIPLSTTTIGADAFNDCMALTSVIWNARWCSDFTSSPFNASPNIASFTFGEGVERIPAFLCRRLEAIDEITLPEGATYIGAEAFSGCSGVTVVNLGNSLTNIGSKAFYGCGLSTVSIPMSLTSIGAEAFGDCVRLKSVIWDARNCSDFATSFPETVTAFTFGKNVRLIPSGICQDMALIDSISIPSTVTHIGDFAFYGCDGLERIISSASIPPTISETTFEDYTTKLYVPIGSKTRYHEADYWSNFTDLRNDGASYTIVLSTDIEKGSVSGGGLYEDGEIVRISATPKVGYLFARWSDGNTENPRKITVESELSLTAEFTAVCRLSVLSNDATMGTVKGSGEYAESTIVILSALPNEGFQFARWNDGSTENPRPMTVMDDTELTAEFLPLHSLSVAADNTTTGIVEGSGEYAEGTVVILSALPNEGFQFARWNDGSTENPRPVTVMEDTELTAEFLPLHSLSVTADATTDIVEGSGEYAEGTVVILSALPNEGFQFARWNDGNTENPRPVTVMEDTELTAEFETGSHRLSVRSGNEDMGNVTALLTATPNTGYQFIHWNDGDISNPRTIAISENIDLIAKFEAKATNTDAISNDNERISVIGRTLYVENGGKTYRIYNTIGQLVYTGNDSEVSLSNPGIYTVCTGNRTQKIMIR
;
A
#
# COMPACT_ATOMS: atom_id res chain seq x y z
N MET A 1 -114.98 -40.74 -32.19
CA MET A 1 -115.47 -42.11 -31.86
C MET A 1 -115.31 -42.94 -33.12
N ALA A 2 -114.77 -44.15 -33.13
CA ALA A 2 -114.12 -44.93 -32.06
C ALA A 2 -113.08 -45.92 -32.67
N ALA A 3 -112.19 -46.45 -31.82
CA ALA A 3 -111.32 -47.63 -31.94
C ALA A 3 -111.03 -48.29 -33.31
N GLY A 4 -109.74 -48.54 -33.60
CA GLY A 4 -109.33 -49.48 -34.65
C GLY A 4 -107.92 -49.26 -35.22
N ASN A 5 -106.87 -49.38 -34.41
CA ASN A 5 -105.50 -49.28 -34.91
C ASN A 5 -105.07 -50.57 -35.63
N ASN A 6 -104.83 -50.51 -36.94
CA ASN A 6 -103.71 -51.27 -37.52
C ASN A 6 -103.11 -50.56 -38.76
N ARG A 7 -101.78 -50.44 -38.80
CA ARG A 7 -101.04 -49.62 -39.78
C ARG A 7 -100.86 -50.32 -41.15
N ALA A 8 -101.09 -51.63 -41.21
CA ALA A 8 -100.82 -52.45 -42.39
C ALA A 8 -101.89 -52.31 -43.49
N ASP A 9 -103.18 -52.33 -43.12
CA ASP A 9 -104.28 -52.44 -44.10
C ASP A 9 -104.49 -51.15 -44.93
N VAL A 10 -104.09 -50.00 -44.40
CA VAL A 10 -104.14 -48.71 -45.12
C VAL A 10 -103.03 -48.60 -46.16
N LEU A 11 -101.92 -49.33 -46.00
CA LEU A 11 -100.76 -49.24 -46.88
C LEU A 11 -100.95 -50.02 -48.20
N ASP A 12 -101.68 -51.15 -48.19
CA ASP A 12 -102.03 -51.92 -49.41
C ASP A 12 -103.12 -51.23 -50.27
N ALA A 13 -103.97 -50.41 -49.64
CA ALA A 13 -104.99 -49.64 -50.36
C ALA A 13 -104.37 -48.52 -51.23
N CYS A 14 -103.33 -47.83 -50.72
CA CYS A 14 -102.70 -46.71 -51.42
C CYS A 14 -101.77 -47.11 -52.57
N THR A 15 -101.20 -48.31 -52.57
CA THR A 15 -100.26 -48.77 -53.62
C THR A 15 -100.93 -49.11 -54.96
N ARG A 16 -102.26 -49.24 -55.02
CA ARG A 16 -102.97 -49.69 -56.24
C ARG A 16 -103.59 -48.57 -57.10
N LEU A 17 -103.66 -47.32 -56.60
CA LEU A 17 -104.28 -46.21 -57.32
C LEU A 17 -103.27 -45.33 -58.06
N ARG A 18 -102.73 -45.83 -59.18
CA ARG A 18 -102.02 -44.99 -60.17
C ARG A 18 -103.03 -44.17 -60.97
N PHE A 19 -103.11 -42.86 -60.74
CA PHE A 19 -103.77 -41.93 -61.67
C PHE A 19 -102.82 -40.86 -62.21
N ARG A 20 -102.63 -40.90 -63.53
CA ARG A 20 -102.08 -39.79 -64.33
C ARG A 20 -103.18 -38.74 -64.51
N GLU A 21 -102.90 -37.47 -64.20
CA GLU A 21 -103.10 -36.28 -65.06
C GLU A 21 -103.22 -34.97 -64.26
N ARG A 22 -102.48 -33.94 -64.70
CA ARG A 22 -102.46 -32.58 -64.11
C ARG A 22 -103.65 -31.72 -64.59
N ARG A 23 -104.88 -32.02 -64.17
CA ARG A 23 -106.03 -31.09 -64.25
C ARG A 23 -107.02 -31.37 -63.12
N ASN A 24 -106.91 -30.64 -62.00
CA ASN A 24 -107.99 -30.32 -61.02
C ASN A 24 -107.54 -29.66 -59.69
N LEU A 25 -106.24 -29.34 -59.50
CA LEU A 25 -105.74 -28.73 -58.27
C LEU A 25 -106.28 -27.31 -57.96
N LEU A 26 -106.87 -26.61 -58.94
CA LEU A 26 -107.44 -25.27 -58.77
C LEU A 26 -108.83 -25.23 -58.09
N GLN A 27 -109.47 -26.39 -57.82
CA GLN A 27 -110.76 -26.41 -57.10
C GLN A 27 -110.66 -26.76 -55.60
N LEU A 28 -109.54 -27.28 -55.11
CA LEU A 28 -109.37 -27.62 -53.68
C LEU A 28 -108.94 -26.43 -52.80
N GLN A 29 -108.51 -25.30 -53.39
CA GLN A 29 -108.16 -24.07 -52.67
C GLN A 29 -109.33 -23.31 -52.02
N ARG A 30 -110.58 -23.83 -52.09
CA ARG A 30 -111.80 -23.10 -51.66
C ARG A 30 -112.49 -23.59 -50.38
N ILE A 31 -111.99 -24.63 -49.70
CA ILE A 31 -112.73 -25.27 -48.59
C ILE A 31 -112.21 -24.95 -47.17
N PHE A 32 -111.00 -24.41 -47.00
CA PHE A 32 -110.47 -24.06 -45.66
C PHE A 32 -110.10 -22.58 -45.50
N ARG A 33 -111.13 -21.75 -45.29
CA ARG A 33 -111.06 -20.55 -44.42
C ARG A 33 -112.01 -20.76 -43.24
N PHE A 34 -111.64 -20.21 -42.08
CA PHE A 34 -112.33 -20.14 -40.78
C PHE A 34 -111.93 -21.17 -39.71
N GLY A 35 -111.74 -20.66 -38.49
CA GLY A 35 -111.56 -21.42 -37.25
C GLY A 35 -110.10 -21.75 -36.93
N GLY A 36 -109.56 -21.14 -35.88
CA GLY A 36 -108.24 -21.51 -35.35
C GLY A 36 -108.27 -22.79 -34.50
N ILE A 37 -107.08 -23.20 -34.05
CA ILE A 37 -106.77 -24.42 -33.27
C ILE A 37 -106.73 -25.70 -34.13
N CYS A 38 -105.53 -26.27 -34.29
CA CYS A 38 -105.36 -27.67 -34.69
C CYS A 38 -104.18 -28.32 -33.94
N TYR A 39 -104.30 -29.63 -33.70
CA TYR A 39 -103.44 -30.40 -32.80
C TYR A 39 -102.20 -31.00 -33.51
N PRO A 40 -101.08 -31.30 -32.79
CA PRO A 40 -99.81 -31.70 -33.41
C PRO A 40 -99.77 -33.08 -34.08
N GLN A 41 -100.83 -33.88 -34.01
CA GLN A 41 -100.78 -35.32 -34.31
C GLN A 41 -101.17 -35.70 -35.75
N TRP A 42 -101.61 -34.75 -36.58
CA TRP A 42 -102.01 -35.00 -37.97
C TRP A 42 -101.04 -34.44 -39.03
N ASP A 43 -100.05 -33.65 -38.64
CA ASP A 43 -99.07 -33.06 -39.55
C ASP A 43 -98.07 -34.10 -40.10
N SER A 44 -97.78 -35.16 -39.32
CA SER A 44 -96.89 -36.26 -39.71
C SER A 44 -97.31 -36.96 -41.02
N LEU A 45 -98.60 -37.32 -41.14
CA LEU A 45 -99.11 -38.05 -42.31
C LEU A 45 -99.20 -37.17 -43.56
N PHE A 46 -99.40 -35.86 -43.38
CA PHE A 46 -99.42 -34.89 -44.48
C PHE A 46 -98.00 -34.56 -44.96
N ARG A 47 -97.01 -34.54 -44.05
CA ARG A 47 -95.58 -34.39 -44.38
C ARG A 47 -95.03 -35.56 -45.18
N GLU A 48 -95.34 -36.81 -44.84
CA GLU A 48 -94.92 -37.99 -45.64
C GLU A 48 -95.46 -37.93 -47.08
N LEU A 49 -96.72 -37.52 -47.27
CA LEU A 49 -97.39 -37.53 -48.59
C LEU A 49 -97.00 -36.39 -49.53
N LEU A 50 -96.56 -35.24 -49.01
CA LEU A 50 -96.14 -34.09 -49.83
C LEU A 50 -94.62 -34.00 -50.04
N PHE A 51 -93.81 -34.48 -49.09
CA PHE A 51 -92.34 -34.37 -49.15
C PHE A 51 -91.60 -35.70 -49.37
N GLY A 52 -92.23 -36.85 -49.12
CA GLY A 52 -91.69 -38.17 -49.47
C GLY A 52 -91.45 -38.40 -50.99
N ALA A 53 -91.91 -37.47 -51.83
CA ALA A 53 -91.67 -37.49 -53.28
C ALA A 53 -90.29 -36.95 -53.71
N CYS A 54 -89.56 -36.22 -52.86
CA CYS A 54 -88.29 -35.59 -53.26
C CYS A 54 -87.07 -36.53 -53.21
N GLU A 55 -87.08 -37.61 -52.43
CA GLU A 55 -85.90 -38.51 -52.32
C GLU A 55 -85.71 -39.43 -53.53
N ASN A 56 -86.72 -39.67 -54.37
CA ASN A 56 -86.66 -40.67 -55.45
C ASN A 56 -87.26 -40.27 -56.81
N THR A 57 -87.63 -39.00 -57.04
CA THR A 57 -88.19 -38.59 -58.34
C THR A 57 -87.12 -38.24 -59.40
N GLN A 58 -86.98 -39.13 -60.39
CA GLN A 58 -86.20 -38.86 -61.61
C GLN A 58 -86.82 -37.78 -62.52
N ASP A 59 -87.96 -37.18 -62.16
CA ASP A 59 -88.66 -36.17 -62.96
C ASP A 59 -87.82 -34.89 -63.18
N SER A 60 -87.91 -34.32 -64.40
CA SER A 60 -87.09 -33.20 -64.89
C SER A 60 -87.77 -31.83 -64.72
N HIS A 61 -88.97 -31.78 -64.13
CA HIS A 61 -89.84 -30.59 -64.14
C HIS A 61 -89.95 -29.82 -62.80
N LEU A 62 -89.02 -30.03 -61.84
CA LEU A 62 -89.01 -29.36 -60.52
C LEU A 62 -88.09 -28.12 -60.46
N GLN A 63 -88.17 -27.23 -61.45
CA GLN A 63 -87.27 -26.06 -61.54
C GLN A 63 -87.69 -24.86 -60.66
N GLN A 64 -88.97 -24.74 -60.29
CA GLN A 64 -89.51 -23.67 -59.45
C GLN A 64 -90.64 -24.23 -58.57
N GLN A 65 -90.68 -23.85 -57.29
CA GLN A 65 -91.78 -24.18 -56.37
C GLN A 65 -92.28 -22.93 -55.64
N ASN A 66 -93.60 -22.86 -55.42
CA ASN A 66 -94.25 -21.81 -54.64
C ASN A 66 -94.64 -22.37 -53.27
N VAL A 67 -94.14 -21.77 -52.19
CA VAL A 67 -94.48 -22.18 -50.82
C VAL A 67 -95.60 -21.29 -50.30
N SER A 68 -96.67 -21.87 -49.73
CA SER A 68 -97.80 -21.11 -49.19
C SER A 68 -98.04 -21.42 -47.72
N GLY A 69 -97.85 -20.43 -46.85
CA GLY A 69 -98.01 -20.55 -45.41
C GLY A 69 -97.42 -19.35 -44.66
N ALA A 70 -97.48 -19.40 -43.32
CA ALA A 70 -96.77 -18.46 -42.45
C ALA A 70 -95.31 -18.87 -42.20
N GLU A 71 -94.96 -20.13 -42.44
CA GLU A 71 -93.61 -20.67 -42.24
C GLU A 71 -93.23 -21.69 -43.33
N ILE A 72 -91.93 -21.84 -43.55
CA ILE A 72 -91.33 -22.98 -44.27
C ILE A 72 -90.89 -24.00 -43.22
N GLY A 73 -91.40 -25.23 -43.29
CA GLY A 73 -91.14 -26.26 -42.28
C GLY A 73 -89.68 -26.69 -42.17
N GLN A 74 -89.30 -27.18 -40.99
CA GLN A 74 -88.02 -27.84 -40.73
C GLN A 74 -87.73 -28.92 -41.79
N GLN A 75 -86.53 -28.87 -42.38
CA GLN A 75 -86.00 -29.83 -43.37
C GLN A 75 -86.84 -30.02 -44.66
N ALA A 76 -87.82 -29.14 -44.96
CA ALA A 76 -88.79 -29.32 -46.04
C ALA A 76 -88.18 -29.65 -47.43
N PHE A 77 -87.05 -29.04 -47.78
CA PHE A 77 -86.33 -29.21 -49.05
C PHE A 77 -84.88 -29.70 -48.83
N LYS A 78 -84.60 -30.33 -47.68
CA LYS A 78 -83.28 -30.91 -47.40
C LYS A 78 -82.90 -31.92 -48.49
N SER A 79 -81.61 -31.91 -48.87
CA SER A 79 -81.04 -32.78 -49.91
C SER A 79 -81.69 -32.69 -51.31
N CYS A 80 -82.54 -31.69 -51.58
CA CYS A 80 -83.22 -31.52 -52.87
C CYS A 80 -82.28 -31.01 -53.97
N LYS A 81 -81.36 -31.86 -54.45
CA LYS A 81 -80.28 -31.54 -55.39
C LYS A 81 -80.73 -30.97 -56.76
N LYS A 82 -82.01 -31.10 -57.11
CA LYS A 82 -82.61 -30.57 -58.35
C LYS A 82 -83.30 -29.22 -58.20
N LEU A 83 -83.55 -28.75 -56.96
CA LEU A 83 -84.21 -27.47 -56.72
C LEU A 83 -83.25 -26.34 -57.09
N ILE A 84 -83.58 -25.51 -58.08
CA ILE A 84 -82.69 -24.42 -58.56
C ILE A 84 -83.07 -23.09 -57.92
N SER A 85 -84.37 -22.79 -57.85
CA SER A 85 -84.92 -21.58 -57.24
C SER A 85 -86.22 -21.84 -56.48
N VAL A 86 -86.53 -20.97 -55.53
CA VAL A 86 -87.78 -20.98 -54.76
C VAL A 86 -88.29 -19.55 -54.60
N GLU A 87 -89.61 -19.36 -54.74
CA GLU A 87 -90.25 -18.07 -54.47
C GLU A 87 -90.86 -18.10 -53.06
N ILE A 88 -90.38 -17.20 -52.19
CA ILE A 88 -90.86 -17.04 -50.82
C ILE A 88 -91.80 -15.83 -50.79
N PRO A 89 -93.12 -16.01 -50.59
CA PRO A 89 -94.07 -14.90 -50.59
C PRO A 89 -94.04 -14.12 -49.28
N GLU A 90 -94.51 -12.87 -49.32
CA GLU A 90 -94.58 -11.93 -48.17
C GLU A 90 -95.44 -12.39 -46.98
N SER A 91 -96.09 -13.56 -47.05
CA SER A 91 -96.79 -14.16 -45.92
C SER A 91 -95.88 -14.99 -45.00
N VAL A 92 -94.68 -15.35 -45.45
CA VAL A 92 -93.75 -16.20 -44.70
C VAL A 92 -92.96 -15.36 -43.72
N THR A 93 -93.07 -15.66 -42.43
CA THR A 93 -92.32 -14.99 -41.36
C THR A 93 -91.16 -15.81 -40.82
N LYS A 94 -91.14 -17.12 -41.09
CA LYS A 94 -90.17 -18.07 -40.55
C LYS A 94 -89.69 -19.10 -41.60
N ILE A 95 -88.40 -19.40 -41.59
CA ILE A 95 -87.78 -20.50 -42.33
C ILE A 95 -87.18 -21.48 -41.33
N GLY A 96 -87.65 -22.73 -41.35
CA GLY A 96 -87.32 -23.75 -40.35
C GLY A 96 -85.92 -24.34 -40.47
N ASN A 97 -85.49 -25.00 -39.39
CA ASN A 97 -84.17 -25.60 -39.25
C ASN A 97 -83.85 -26.54 -40.42
N GLY A 98 -82.70 -26.33 -41.07
CA GLY A 98 -82.27 -27.13 -42.21
C GLY A 98 -83.21 -27.15 -43.43
N ALA A 99 -84.13 -26.19 -43.58
CA ALA A 99 -85.19 -26.21 -44.60
C ALA A 99 -84.71 -26.46 -46.04
N PHE A 100 -83.53 -25.99 -46.44
CA PHE A 100 -82.92 -26.16 -47.76
C PHE A 100 -81.51 -26.78 -47.69
N ASP A 101 -81.14 -27.36 -46.54
CA ASP A 101 -79.82 -27.93 -46.25
C ASP A 101 -79.39 -28.96 -47.31
N TYR A 102 -78.19 -28.86 -47.87
CA TYR A 102 -77.68 -29.70 -48.98
C TYR A 102 -78.55 -29.73 -50.27
N SER A 103 -79.43 -28.76 -50.49
CA SER A 103 -80.22 -28.66 -51.73
C SER A 103 -79.42 -28.05 -52.90
N GLY A 104 -79.93 -28.21 -54.12
CA GLY A 104 -79.34 -27.63 -55.33
C GLY A 104 -79.53 -26.11 -55.48
N LEU A 105 -80.15 -25.46 -54.49
CA LEU A 105 -80.69 -24.11 -54.58
C LEU A 105 -79.58 -23.10 -54.92
N SER A 106 -79.67 -22.46 -56.08
CA SER A 106 -78.68 -21.50 -56.58
C SER A 106 -79.10 -20.04 -56.46
N SER A 107 -80.41 -19.79 -56.32
CA SER A 107 -80.94 -18.44 -56.07
C SER A 107 -82.21 -18.47 -55.20
N VAL A 108 -82.30 -17.51 -54.28
CA VAL A 108 -83.49 -17.27 -53.46
C VAL A 108 -83.58 -15.77 -53.12
N ASN A 109 -84.80 -15.24 -53.12
CA ASN A 109 -85.09 -13.94 -52.53
C ASN A 109 -85.79 -14.15 -51.20
N ILE A 110 -85.25 -13.56 -50.12
CA ILE A 110 -85.85 -13.65 -48.78
C ILE A 110 -86.56 -12.31 -48.50
N PRO A 111 -87.90 -12.28 -48.38
CA PRO A 111 -88.63 -11.04 -48.18
C PRO A 111 -88.49 -10.50 -46.75
N ASN A 112 -88.78 -9.21 -46.56
CA ASN A 112 -88.60 -8.51 -45.27
C ASN A 112 -89.62 -8.89 -44.19
N SER A 113 -90.62 -9.68 -44.56
CA SER A 113 -91.54 -10.41 -43.68
C SER A 113 -90.86 -11.54 -42.90
N VAL A 114 -89.77 -12.14 -43.42
CA VAL A 114 -89.01 -13.20 -42.74
C VAL A 114 -88.17 -12.61 -41.61
N THR A 115 -88.54 -12.91 -40.37
CA THR A 115 -87.85 -12.46 -39.15
C THR A 115 -87.03 -13.56 -38.47
N ILE A 116 -87.27 -14.83 -38.81
CA ILE A 116 -86.58 -16.01 -38.27
C ILE A 116 -86.10 -16.90 -39.41
N ILE A 117 -84.79 -17.18 -39.45
CA ILE A 117 -84.15 -18.19 -40.29
C ILE A 117 -83.44 -19.15 -39.32
N GLU A 118 -84.02 -20.32 -39.06
CA GLU A 118 -83.48 -21.26 -38.06
C GLU A 118 -82.19 -21.95 -38.55
N ASN A 119 -81.51 -22.62 -37.60
CA ASN A 119 -80.13 -23.06 -37.82
C ASN A 119 -79.96 -23.95 -39.06
N ASN A 120 -78.90 -23.69 -39.83
CA ASN A 120 -78.56 -24.39 -41.07
C ASN A 120 -79.64 -24.32 -42.18
N ALA A 121 -80.62 -23.40 -42.13
CA ALA A 121 -81.75 -23.33 -43.06
C ALA A 121 -81.38 -23.36 -44.56
N PHE A 122 -80.23 -22.81 -44.96
CA PHE A 122 -79.70 -22.81 -46.32
C PHE A 122 -78.28 -23.39 -46.39
N SER A 123 -77.89 -24.21 -45.41
CA SER A 123 -76.54 -24.79 -45.34
C SER A 123 -76.21 -25.64 -46.57
N SER A 124 -74.95 -25.59 -47.01
CA SER A 124 -74.41 -26.43 -48.09
C SER A 124 -75.20 -26.34 -49.41
N THR A 125 -75.89 -25.22 -49.64
CA THR A 125 -76.62 -24.93 -50.89
C THR A 125 -75.67 -24.44 -51.99
N GLN A 126 -76.19 -24.32 -53.21
CA GLN A 126 -75.45 -23.84 -54.39
C GLN A 126 -75.62 -22.33 -54.62
N LEU A 127 -76.11 -21.58 -53.61
CA LEU A 127 -76.40 -20.15 -53.71
C LEU A 127 -75.15 -19.39 -54.15
N THR A 128 -75.28 -18.52 -55.16
CA THR A 128 -74.17 -17.67 -55.64
C THR A 128 -74.17 -16.29 -54.98
N SER A 129 -75.34 -15.77 -54.61
CA SER A 129 -75.50 -14.51 -53.89
C SER A 129 -76.69 -14.58 -52.93
N ILE A 130 -76.61 -13.89 -51.79
CA ILE A 130 -77.72 -13.77 -50.85
C ILE A 130 -77.88 -12.35 -50.30
N ARG A 131 -79.15 -11.98 -50.05
CA ARG A 131 -79.55 -10.74 -49.37
C ARG A 131 -80.24 -11.11 -48.05
N ILE A 132 -79.68 -10.69 -46.93
CA ILE A 132 -80.25 -10.92 -45.59
C ILE A 132 -81.22 -9.78 -45.28
N PRO A 133 -82.52 -10.04 -45.02
CA PRO A 133 -83.51 -9.00 -44.79
C PRO A 133 -83.27 -8.28 -43.46
N GLY A 134 -83.46 -6.97 -43.42
CA GLY A 134 -83.08 -6.12 -42.29
C GLY A 134 -83.79 -6.42 -40.96
N ASN A 135 -84.91 -7.17 -41.03
CA ASN A 135 -85.72 -7.59 -39.88
C ASN A 135 -85.36 -9.00 -39.37
N ALA A 136 -84.37 -9.70 -39.93
CA ALA A 136 -83.98 -11.02 -39.44
C ALA A 136 -83.34 -10.93 -38.04
N THR A 137 -83.92 -11.65 -37.09
CA THR A 137 -83.51 -11.67 -35.67
C THR A 137 -82.74 -12.93 -35.28
N GLN A 138 -82.88 -14.01 -36.07
CA GLN A 138 -82.21 -15.30 -35.86
C GLN A 138 -81.81 -15.85 -37.23
N TRP A 139 -80.53 -16.22 -37.38
CA TRP A 139 -79.94 -16.76 -38.61
C TRP A 139 -78.58 -17.45 -38.37
N GLU A 140 -78.41 -18.06 -37.19
CA GLU A 140 -77.20 -18.82 -36.82
C GLU A 140 -76.94 -19.96 -37.82
N ARG A 141 -75.70 -20.05 -38.31
CA ARG A 141 -75.26 -21.04 -39.31
C ARG A 141 -76.12 -21.12 -40.58
N ALA A 142 -76.98 -20.14 -40.84
CA ALA A 142 -78.03 -20.25 -41.85
C ALA A 142 -77.48 -20.57 -43.25
N PHE A 143 -76.31 -20.04 -43.60
CA PHE A 143 -75.66 -20.21 -44.90
C PHE A 143 -74.31 -20.95 -44.81
N ALA A 144 -74.05 -21.69 -43.73
CA ALA A 144 -72.78 -22.40 -43.55
C ALA A 144 -72.56 -23.44 -44.66
N GLY A 145 -71.33 -23.55 -45.19
CA GLY A 145 -70.95 -24.53 -46.22
C GLY A 145 -71.39 -24.18 -47.65
N CYS A 146 -71.95 -22.98 -47.90
CA CYS A 146 -72.34 -22.55 -49.24
C CYS A 146 -71.11 -22.21 -50.10
N SER A 147 -70.38 -23.24 -50.55
CA SER A 147 -69.10 -23.12 -51.27
C SER A 147 -69.16 -22.35 -52.61
N LYS A 148 -70.37 -22.11 -53.15
CA LYS A 148 -70.61 -21.30 -54.36
C LYS A 148 -70.98 -19.84 -54.09
N LEU A 149 -71.19 -19.46 -52.82
CA LEU A 149 -71.64 -18.12 -52.45
C LEU A 149 -70.49 -17.13 -52.58
N THR A 150 -70.55 -16.23 -53.57
CA THR A 150 -69.52 -15.21 -53.82
C THR A 150 -69.83 -13.87 -53.17
N THR A 151 -71.13 -13.54 -53.02
CA THR A 151 -71.58 -12.21 -52.63
C THR A 151 -72.68 -12.24 -51.56
N VAL A 152 -72.45 -11.53 -50.46
CA VAL A 152 -73.42 -11.37 -49.36
C VAL A 152 -73.77 -9.89 -49.20
N ILE A 153 -75.07 -9.58 -49.15
CA ILE A 153 -75.59 -8.25 -48.83
C ILE A 153 -76.40 -8.35 -47.54
N ILE A 154 -75.99 -7.63 -46.49
CA ILE A 154 -76.73 -7.54 -45.22
C ILE A 154 -77.48 -6.21 -45.20
N GLU A 155 -78.81 -6.24 -45.05
CA GLU A 155 -79.60 -5.00 -44.95
C GLU A 155 -79.46 -4.27 -43.61
N SER A 156 -79.66 -2.94 -43.66
CA SER A 156 -79.79 -2.11 -42.47
C SER A 156 -80.92 -2.59 -41.55
N GLY A 157 -80.61 -2.77 -40.27
CA GLY A 157 -81.53 -3.28 -39.25
C GLY A 157 -80.88 -4.40 -38.45
N ILE A 158 -80.13 -5.27 -39.14
CA ILE A 158 -79.31 -6.33 -38.54
C ILE A 158 -78.30 -5.74 -37.54
N LYS A 159 -78.32 -6.28 -36.31
CA LYS A 159 -77.41 -5.90 -35.22
C LYS A 159 -76.19 -6.80 -35.08
N LYS A 160 -76.31 -8.05 -35.51
CA LYS A 160 -75.31 -9.09 -35.27
C LYS A 160 -75.20 -9.98 -36.50
N ILE A 161 -73.98 -10.24 -36.95
CA ILE A 161 -73.71 -11.33 -37.89
C ILE A 161 -73.62 -12.59 -37.06
N GLU A 162 -74.60 -13.47 -37.21
CA GLU A 162 -74.82 -14.58 -36.27
C GLU A 162 -73.73 -15.66 -36.29
N LYS A 163 -73.70 -16.47 -35.22
CA LYS A 163 -72.69 -17.51 -35.02
C LYS A 163 -72.60 -18.43 -36.24
N GLY A 164 -71.40 -18.60 -36.78
CA GLY A 164 -71.13 -19.45 -37.95
C GLY A 164 -71.94 -19.15 -39.22
N ALA A 165 -72.57 -17.97 -39.35
CA ALA A 165 -73.59 -17.68 -40.37
C ALA A 165 -73.13 -18.00 -41.81
N PHE A 166 -71.86 -17.73 -42.13
CA PHE A 166 -71.22 -18.01 -43.43
C PHE A 166 -69.99 -18.93 -43.30
N ALA A 167 -69.89 -19.72 -42.22
CA ALA A 167 -68.73 -20.60 -42.01
C ALA A 167 -68.60 -21.63 -43.13
N ASN A 168 -67.40 -21.82 -43.67
CA ASN A 168 -67.06 -22.66 -44.84
C ASN A 168 -67.71 -22.22 -46.17
N CYS A 169 -68.08 -20.94 -46.32
CA CYS A 169 -68.39 -20.35 -47.63
C CYS A 169 -67.10 -20.09 -48.42
N THR A 170 -66.44 -21.15 -48.87
CA THR A 170 -65.09 -21.11 -49.46
C THR A 170 -64.96 -20.25 -50.72
N GLY A 171 -66.07 -19.96 -51.40
CA GLY A 171 -66.15 -19.08 -52.58
C GLY A 171 -66.46 -17.61 -52.28
N LEU A 172 -66.63 -17.21 -51.01
CA LEU A 172 -67.08 -15.88 -50.62
C LEU A 172 -65.98 -14.84 -50.84
N THR A 173 -66.21 -13.88 -51.74
CA THR A 173 -65.26 -12.83 -52.10
C THR A 173 -65.71 -11.43 -51.68
N SER A 174 -67.00 -11.21 -51.46
CA SER A 174 -67.55 -9.88 -51.14
C SER A 174 -68.69 -9.95 -50.12
N VAL A 175 -68.60 -9.11 -49.09
CA VAL A 175 -69.60 -8.97 -48.02
C VAL A 175 -69.88 -7.49 -47.78
N SER A 176 -71.13 -7.06 -47.91
CA SER A 176 -71.58 -5.71 -47.56
C SER A 176 -72.18 -5.71 -46.15
N ILE A 177 -71.47 -5.08 -45.19
CA ILE A 177 -71.89 -4.95 -43.79
C ILE A 177 -72.42 -3.52 -43.54
N PRO A 178 -73.67 -3.35 -43.06
CA PRO A 178 -74.24 -2.04 -42.79
C PRO A 178 -73.86 -1.51 -41.40
N ASN A 179 -73.88 -0.18 -41.24
CA ASN A 179 -73.62 0.53 -39.97
C ASN A 179 -74.61 0.22 -38.82
N SER A 180 -75.59 -0.67 -39.00
CA SER A 180 -76.44 -1.17 -37.92
C SER A 180 -75.82 -2.33 -37.13
N VAL A 181 -74.80 -2.99 -37.70
CA VAL A 181 -74.12 -4.15 -37.08
C VAL A 181 -73.16 -3.69 -36.00
N THR A 182 -73.27 -4.29 -34.81
CA THR A 182 -72.42 -4.05 -33.64
C THR A 182 -71.56 -5.25 -33.26
N VAL A 183 -71.91 -6.47 -33.69
CA VAL A 183 -71.20 -7.71 -33.33
C VAL A 183 -70.95 -8.59 -34.56
N ILE A 184 -69.71 -9.05 -34.74
CA ILE A 184 -69.36 -10.17 -35.64
C ILE A 184 -69.07 -11.39 -34.76
N SER A 185 -69.95 -12.38 -34.83
CA SER A 185 -70.00 -13.46 -33.85
C SER A 185 -69.01 -14.60 -34.12
N GLU A 186 -68.96 -15.53 -33.17
CA GLU A 186 -68.12 -16.72 -33.23
C GLU A 186 -68.22 -17.46 -34.57
N SER A 187 -67.08 -17.75 -35.20
CA SER A 187 -66.98 -18.42 -36.50
C SER A 187 -67.73 -17.77 -37.69
N ALA A 188 -68.24 -16.53 -37.59
CA ALA A 188 -69.17 -15.94 -38.57
C ALA A 188 -68.75 -16.09 -40.06
N PHE A 189 -67.46 -15.92 -40.35
CA PHE A 189 -66.82 -16.07 -41.66
C PHE A 189 -65.67 -17.09 -41.64
N SER A 190 -65.64 -18.02 -40.68
CA SER A 190 -64.56 -19.01 -40.60
C SER A 190 -64.47 -19.86 -41.87
N SER A 191 -63.26 -20.11 -42.37
CA SER A 191 -62.96 -20.85 -43.60
C SER A 191 -63.59 -20.25 -44.88
N CYS A 192 -63.86 -18.95 -44.91
CA CYS A 192 -64.15 -18.20 -46.14
C CYS A 192 -62.86 -17.97 -46.94
N THR A 193 -62.30 -19.07 -47.49
CA THR A 193 -60.94 -19.10 -48.04
C THR A 193 -60.68 -18.13 -49.19
N ALA A 194 -61.70 -17.71 -49.95
CA ALA A 194 -61.57 -16.76 -51.06
C ALA A 194 -61.75 -15.27 -50.67
N LEU A 195 -62.03 -14.96 -49.40
CA LEU A 195 -62.29 -13.60 -48.96
C LEU A 195 -60.99 -12.79 -48.93
N THR A 196 -60.85 -11.82 -49.84
CA THR A 196 -59.60 -11.04 -50.01
C THR A 196 -59.51 -9.80 -49.12
N SER A 197 -60.67 -9.23 -48.78
CA SER A 197 -60.82 -7.98 -48.02
C SER A 197 -62.23 -7.94 -47.41
N ILE A 198 -62.38 -7.27 -46.27
CA ILE A 198 -63.70 -7.01 -45.67
C ILE A 198 -63.72 -5.65 -44.96
N ASP A 199 -64.72 -4.83 -45.30
CA ASP A 199 -64.93 -3.53 -44.67
C ASP A 199 -65.78 -3.72 -43.40
N ILE A 200 -65.14 -3.63 -42.23
CA ILE A 200 -65.83 -3.69 -40.94
C ILE A 200 -66.23 -2.26 -40.52
N PRO A 201 -67.52 -1.95 -40.35
CA PRO A 201 -67.94 -0.58 -40.03
C PRO A 201 -67.63 -0.18 -38.58
N ASN A 202 -67.41 1.13 -38.37
CA ASN A 202 -67.14 1.76 -37.05
C ASN A 202 -68.29 1.65 -36.02
N SER A 203 -69.38 0.97 -36.38
CA SER A 203 -70.45 0.55 -35.45
C SER A 203 -70.13 -0.74 -34.71
N VAL A 204 -69.22 -1.58 -35.22
CA VAL A 204 -68.81 -2.85 -34.61
C VAL A 204 -67.99 -2.59 -33.34
N THR A 205 -68.42 -3.21 -32.24
CA THR A 205 -67.78 -3.15 -30.92
C THR A 205 -67.15 -4.48 -30.52
N GLU A 206 -67.48 -5.58 -31.21
CA GLU A 206 -67.00 -6.93 -30.89
C GLU A 206 -66.71 -7.75 -32.16
N ILE A 207 -65.52 -8.38 -32.18
CA ILE A 207 -65.16 -9.48 -33.09
C ILE A 207 -64.87 -10.70 -32.20
N SER A 208 -65.82 -11.63 -32.14
CA SER A 208 -65.75 -12.80 -31.25
C SER A 208 -64.77 -13.86 -31.77
N SER A 209 -64.54 -14.91 -30.97
CA SER A 209 -63.58 -15.99 -31.27
C SER A 209 -63.80 -16.66 -32.63
N THR A 210 -62.72 -17.04 -33.32
CA THR A 210 -62.71 -17.68 -34.65
C THR A 210 -63.45 -16.96 -35.79
N ALA A 211 -63.91 -15.71 -35.60
CA ALA A 211 -64.79 -15.00 -36.55
C ALA A 211 -64.33 -15.03 -38.01
N PHE A 212 -63.02 -14.94 -38.27
CA PHE A 212 -62.38 -14.99 -39.58
C PHE A 212 -61.32 -16.09 -39.71
N SER A 213 -61.27 -17.04 -38.76
CA SER A 213 -60.27 -18.12 -38.76
C SER A 213 -60.33 -18.93 -40.06
N GLY A 214 -59.19 -19.08 -40.75
CA GLY A 214 -59.09 -19.78 -42.03
C GLY A 214 -59.44 -18.95 -43.27
N CYS A 215 -59.57 -17.62 -43.17
CA CYS A 215 -59.70 -16.72 -44.33
C CYS A 215 -58.36 -16.58 -45.08
N LYS A 216 -57.89 -17.67 -45.71
CA LYS A 216 -56.54 -17.82 -46.26
C LYS A 216 -56.13 -16.79 -47.32
N SER A 217 -57.07 -16.15 -48.01
CA SER A 217 -56.82 -15.09 -49.00
C SER A 217 -56.96 -13.66 -48.46
N LEU A 218 -57.30 -13.44 -47.18
CA LEU A 218 -57.48 -12.10 -46.61
C LEU A 218 -56.14 -11.38 -46.53
N ILE A 219 -55.97 -10.28 -47.26
CA ILE A 219 -54.67 -9.60 -47.43
C ILE A 219 -54.41 -8.54 -46.35
N HIS A 220 -55.45 -7.79 -46.01
CA HIS A 220 -55.40 -6.70 -45.03
C HIS A 220 -56.68 -6.66 -44.19
N ILE A 221 -56.57 -6.14 -42.98
CA ILE A 221 -57.74 -5.79 -42.17
C ILE A 221 -57.45 -4.55 -41.31
N SER A 222 -58.45 -3.67 -41.23
CA SER A 222 -58.49 -2.55 -40.28
C SER A 222 -59.51 -2.88 -39.20
N ILE A 223 -59.08 -2.86 -37.94
CA ILE A 223 -59.93 -3.17 -36.78
C ILE A 223 -60.55 -1.85 -36.26
N PRO A 224 -61.90 -1.71 -36.21
CA PRO A 224 -62.57 -0.47 -35.80
C PRO A 224 -62.20 0.13 -34.43
N GLU A 225 -62.19 1.47 -34.34
CA GLU A 225 -61.88 2.29 -33.15
C GLU A 225 -62.80 2.10 -31.92
N LYS A 226 -63.80 1.22 -31.97
CA LYS A 226 -64.64 0.88 -30.81
C LYS A 226 -64.33 -0.49 -30.21
N ILE A 227 -63.42 -1.24 -30.82
CA ILE A 227 -63.06 -2.58 -30.36
C ILE A 227 -61.99 -2.44 -29.27
N THR A 228 -62.32 -2.93 -28.09
CA THR A 228 -61.39 -3.00 -26.94
C THR A 228 -60.66 -4.34 -26.85
N GLY A 229 -61.17 -5.40 -27.48
CA GLY A 229 -60.49 -6.70 -27.49
C GLY A 229 -60.88 -7.56 -28.70
N ILE A 230 -59.95 -8.41 -29.14
CA ILE A 230 -60.15 -9.35 -30.25
C ILE A 230 -60.22 -10.78 -29.71
N GLY A 231 -61.24 -11.54 -30.11
CA GLY A 231 -61.50 -12.89 -29.61
C GLY A 231 -60.43 -13.94 -29.95
N THR A 232 -60.45 -15.04 -29.20
CA THR A 232 -59.54 -16.20 -29.38
C THR A 232 -59.57 -16.72 -30.82
N SER A 233 -58.41 -16.94 -31.43
CA SER A 233 -58.27 -17.44 -32.80
C SER A 233 -59.00 -16.62 -33.88
N ALA A 234 -59.39 -15.35 -33.63
CA ALA A 234 -60.26 -14.59 -34.53
C ALA A 234 -59.75 -14.51 -35.99
N PHE A 235 -58.43 -14.46 -36.20
CA PHE A 235 -57.76 -14.40 -37.50
C PHE A 235 -56.73 -15.53 -37.71
N SER A 236 -56.81 -16.61 -36.93
CA SER A 236 -55.92 -17.76 -37.07
C SER A 236 -56.01 -18.36 -38.49
N ASP A 237 -54.87 -18.81 -39.05
CA ASP A 237 -54.72 -19.32 -40.41
C ASP A 237 -55.10 -18.33 -41.55
N CYS A 238 -55.10 -17.03 -41.30
CA CYS A 238 -55.19 -15.99 -42.35
C CYS A 238 -53.84 -15.84 -43.09
N THR A 239 -53.43 -16.87 -43.83
CA THR A 239 -52.08 -17.01 -44.40
C THR A 239 -51.64 -15.91 -45.37
N ALA A 240 -52.58 -15.18 -45.99
CA ALA A 240 -52.26 -14.04 -46.88
C ALA A 240 -52.19 -12.69 -46.16
N LEU A 241 -52.54 -12.61 -44.86
CA LEU A 241 -52.65 -11.36 -44.12
C LEU A 241 -51.27 -10.73 -43.95
N SER A 242 -50.96 -9.71 -44.75
CA SER A 242 -49.65 -9.06 -44.75
C SER A 242 -49.52 -7.95 -43.69
N SER A 243 -50.63 -7.31 -43.35
CA SER A 243 -50.69 -6.19 -42.41
C SER A 243 -52.02 -6.12 -41.68
N ILE A 244 -51.99 -5.59 -40.46
CA ILE A 244 -53.15 -5.29 -39.63
C ILE A 244 -53.00 -3.89 -39.03
N THR A 245 -54.11 -3.14 -38.99
CA THR A 245 -54.21 -1.89 -38.23
C THR A 245 -55.07 -2.13 -37.00
N PHE A 246 -54.47 -1.95 -35.81
CA PHE A 246 -55.19 -2.00 -34.53
C PHE A 246 -55.73 -0.62 -34.15
N PRO A 247 -56.86 -0.53 -33.42
CA PRO A 247 -57.43 0.73 -32.96
C PRO A 247 -56.66 1.26 -31.75
N SER A 248 -56.77 2.58 -31.53
CA SER A 248 -56.17 3.26 -30.36
C SER A 248 -56.74 2.78 -29.02
N THR A 249 -57.91 2.14 -29.04
CA THR A 249 -58.67 1.66 -27.86
C THR A 249 -58.40 0.21 -27.47
N LEU A 250 -57.53 -0.51 -28.18
CA LEU A 250 -57.32 -1.95 -27.97
C LEU A 250 -56.63 -2.23 -26.62
N THR A 251 -57.28 -2.97 -25.72
CA THR A 251 -56.71 -3.39 -24.43
C THR A 251 -56.21 -4.83 -24.43
N GLY A 252 -56.66 -5.70 -25.34
CA GLY A 252 -56.22 -7.10 -25.36
C GLY A 252 -56.28 -7.79 -26.71
N ILE A 253 -55.26 -8.60 -27.00
CA ILE A 253 -55.19 -9.51 -28.14
C ILE A 253 -55.41 -10.93 -27.61
N GLY A 254 -56.47 -11.60 -28.07
CA GLY A 254 -56.84 -12.93 -27.59
C GLY A 254 -55.82 -14.03 -27.93
N ASP A 255 -55.95 -15.15 -27.23
CA ASP A 255 -55.10 -16.33 -27.46
C ASP A 255 -55.26 -16.88 -28.89
N ASN A 256 -54.16 -17.32 -29.52
CA ASN A 256 -54.08 -17.80 -30.91
C ASN A 256 -54.58 -16.80 -31.99
N CYS A 257 -54.82 -15.52 -31.65
CA CYS A 257 -55.58 -14.59 -32.50
C CYS A 257 -55.08 -14.49 -33.95
N PHE A 258 -53.77 -14.51 -34.17
CA PHE A 258 -53.08 -14.49 -35.46
C PHE A 258 -52.13 -15.69 -35.64
N GLU A 259 -52.38 -16.81 -34.95
CA GLU A 259 -51.63 -18.05 -35.14
C GLU A 259 -51.69 -18.49 -36.61
N GLY A 260 -50.56 -18.82 -37.23
CA GLY A 260 -50.48 -19.26 -38.62
C GLY A 260 -50.59 -18.15 -39.67
N CYS A 261 -50.59 -16.86 -39.27
CA CYS A 261 -50.56 -15.70 -40.17
C CYS A 261 -49.19 -15.51 -40.84
N THR A 262 -48.75 -16.51 -41.61
CA THR A 262 -47.47 -16.59 -42.34
C THR A 262 -47.25 -15.47 -43.38
N GLY A 263 -48.27 -14.68 -43.68
CA GLY A 263 -48.17 -13.48 -44.52
C GLY A 263 -47.61 -12.25 -43.79
N LEU A 264 -47.79 -12.18 -42.47
CA LEU A 264 -47.68 -10.96 -41.67
C LEU A 264 -46.22 -10.51 -41.54
N THR A 265 -45.91 -9.27 -41.92
CA THR A 265 -44.53 -8.76 -41.94
C THR A 265 -44.17 -7.89 -40.73
N THR A 266 -45.12 -7.11 -40.23
CA THR A 266 -44.91 -6.11 -39.16
C THR A 266 -46.13 -6.02 -38.27
N VAL A 267 -45.93 -5.78 -36.98
CA VAL A 267 -46.99 -5.61 -35.99
C VAL A 267 -46.67 -4.45 -35.06
N ASP A 268 -47.53 -3.44 -35.02
CA ASP A 268 -47.43 -2.30 -34.09
C ASP A 268 -48.48 -2.44 -32.99
N ILE A 269 -48.05 -2.79 -31.76
CA ILE A 269 -48.95 -2.98 -30.63
C ILE A 269 -49.35 -1.62 -30.05
N PRO A 270 -50.66 -1.31 -29.88
CA PRO A 270 -51.09 -0.06 -29.24
C PRO A 270 -50.64 0.03 -27.78
N ALA A 271 -50.31 1.25 -27.33
CA ALA A 271 -49.89 1.54 -25.96
C ALA A 271 -50.97 1.32 -24.88
N THR A 272 -52.20 0.98 -25.29
CA THR A 272 -53.33 0.63 -24.42
C THR A 272 -53.45 -0.87 -24.13
N VAL A 273 -52.67 -1.72 -24.81
CA VAL A 273 -52.73 -3.17 -24.66
C VAL A 273 -52.12 -3.61 -23.33
N SER A 274 -52.91 -4.30 -22.50
CA SER A 274 -52.45 -4.96 -21.27
C SER A 274 -52.30 -6.47 -21.42
N TYR A 275 -52.70 -7.08 -22.54
CA TYR A 275 -52.56 -8.53 -22.73
C TYR A 275 -52.28 -8.92 -24.18
N ILE A 276 -51.17 -9.64 -24.40
CA ILE A 276 -50.84 -10.32 -25.64
C ILE A 276 -50.99 -11.82 -25.39
N GLY A 277 -52.05 -12.42 -25.93
CA GLY A 277 -52.47 -13.78 -25.60
C GLY A 277 -51.45 -14.89 -25.91
N HIS A 278 -51.69 -16.04 -25.29
CA HIS A 278 -50.97 -17.29 -25.58
C HIS A 278 -51.01 -17.54 -27.09
N THR A 279 -49.88 -17.94 -27.69
CA THR A 279 -49.75 -18.29 -29.12
C THR A 279 -50.30 -17.23 -30.12
N SER A 280 -50.51 -15.99 -29.68
CA SER A 280 -51.29 -14.97 -30.41
C SER A 280 -50.72 -14.56 -31.76
N PHE A 281 -49.41 -14.68 -31.98
CA PHE A 281 -48.70 -14.48 -33.25
C PHE A 281 -47.80 -15.68 -33.61
N LYS A 282 -48.12 -16.87 -33.09
CA LYS A 282 -47.33 -18.08 -33.35
C LYS A 282 -47.30 -18.42 -34.85
N ASP A 283 -46.14 -18.86 -35.32
CA ASP A 283 -45.87 -19.23 -36.71
C ASP A 283 -46.16 -18.10 -37.74
N CYS A 284 -46.09 -16.83 -37.31
CA CYS A 284 -46.00 -15.66 -38.21
C CYS A 284 -44.61 -15.60 -38.88
N THR A 285 -44.29 -16.58 -39.73
CA THR A 285 -42.93 -16.83 -40.26
C THR A 285 -42.31 -15.70 -41.10
N LYS A 286 -43.10 -14.71 -41.55
CA LYS A 286 -42.61 -13.51 -42.25
C LYS A 286 -42.39 -12.30 -41.36
N LEU A 287 -42.77 -12.36 -40.07
CA LEU A 287 -42.72 -11.23 -39.15
C LEU A 287 -41.26 -10.81 -38.91
N THR A 288 -40.88 -9.62 -39.38
CA THR A 288 -39.52 -9.09 -39.27
C THR A 288 -39.35 -8.19 -38.04
N SER A 289 -40.42 -7.53 -37.59
CA SER A 289 -40.40 -6.59 -36.47
C SER A 289 -41.74 -6.52 -35.74
N VAL A 290 -41.67 -6.38 -34.43
CA VAL A 290 -42.80 -6.11 -33.54
C VAL A 290 -42.47 -4.87 -32.72
N SER A 291 -43.34 -3.85 -32.76
CA SER A 291 -43.23 -2.66 -31.94
C SER A 291 -44.10 -2.82 -30.70
N ILE A 292 -43.49 -2.77 -29.51
CA ILE A 292 -44.17 -2.87 -28.22
C ILE A 292 -43.80 -1.62 -27.39
N PRO A 293 -44.68 -0.61 -27.28
CA PRO A 293 -44.38 0.64 -26.59
C PRO A 293 -44.49 0.53 -25.06
N ASP A 294 -43.86 1.46 -24.34
CA ASP A 294 -43.80 1.48 -22.85
C ASP A 294 -45.17 1.60 -22.13
N GLY A 295 -46.25 1.88 -22.85
CA GLY A 295 -47.62 1.83 -22.31
C GLY A 295 -48.17 0.40 -22.14
N VAL A 296 -47.55 -0.61 -22.75
CA VAL A 296 -47.95 -2.01 -22.61
C VAL A 296 -47.52 -2.54 -21.23
N THR A 297 -48.50 -2.79 -20.36
CA THR A 297 -48.26 -3.02 -18.92
C THR A 297 -48.41 -4.46 -18.43
N GLY A 298 -49.14 -5.34 -19.11
CA GLY A 298 -49.40 -6.69 -18.58
C GLY A 298 -48.48 -7.76 -19.14
N ILE A 299 -49.05 -8.79 -19.78
CA ILE A 299 -48.35 -10.06 -20.03
C ILE A 299 -48.15 -10.34 -21.53
N ILE A 300 -46.93 -10.76 -21.89
CA ILE A 300 -46.65 -11.51 -23.13
C ILE A 300 -46.84 -13.00 -22.84
N GLY A 301 -47.88 -13.59 -23.45
CA GLY A 301 -48.31 -14.97 -23.22
C GLY A 301 -47.33 -16.05 -23.67
N ARG A 302 -47.57 -17.29 -23.19
CA ARG A 302 -46.81 -18.49 -23.56
C ARG A 302 -46.81 -18.67 -25.07
N GLU A 303 -45.64 -18.91 -25.66
CA GLU A 303 -45.47 -19.07 -27.13
C GLU A 303 -46.01 -17.92 -28.00
N ALA A 304 -46.25 -16.72 -27.45
CA ALA A 304 -46.94 -15.62 -28.15
C ALA A 304 -46.35 -15.27 -29.53
N PHE A 305 -45.04 -15.26 -29.69
CA PHE A 305 -44.31 -15.03 -30.95
C PHE A 305 -43.49 -16.25 -31.38
N SER A 306 -43.82 -17.45 -30.88
CA SER A 306 -43.08 -18.68 -31.20
C SER A 306 -43.10 -18.95 -32.71
N GLY A 307 -41.98 -19.41 -33.28
CA GLY A 307 -41.89 -19.69 -34.72
C GLY A 307 -41.84 -18.46 -35.64
N CYS A 308 -41.71 -17.24 -35.11
CA CYS A 308 -41.46 -16.02 -35.90
C CYS A 308 -40.02 -15.98 -36.45
N VAL A 309 -39.68 -16.93 -37.34
CA VAL A 309 -38.31 -17.22 -37.81
C VAL A 309 -37.57 -16.05 -38.47
N LYS A 310 -38.25 -14.96 -38.84
CA LYS A 310 -37.65 -13.73 -39.41
C LYS A 310 -37.46 -12.57 -38.44
N LEU A 311 -37.97 -12.67 -37.20
CA LEU A 311 -37.83 -11.62 -36.20
C LEU A 311 -36.35 -11.51 -35.79
N SER A 312 -35.70 -10.38 -36.09
CA SER A 312 -34.26 -10.21 -35.89
C SER A 312 -33.88 -9.54 -34.56
N SER A 313 -34.79 -8.74 -34.01
CA SER A 313 -34.62 -8.01 -32.76
C SER A 313 -35.95 -7.80 -32.05
N ILE A 314 -35.94 -7.73 -30.72
CA ILE A 314 -37.10 -7.35 -29.91
C ILE A 314 -36.71 -6.41 -28.76
N THR A 315 -37.58 -5.45 -28.45
CA THR A 315 -37.50 -4.60 -27.27
C THR A 315 -38.63 -4.95 -26.31
N ILE A 316 -38.30 -5.29 -25.07
CA ILE A 316 -39.26 -5.54 -23.99
C ILE A 316 -39.46 -4.22 -23.21
N PRO A 317 -40.70 -3.70 -23.11
CA PRO A 317 -40.99 -2.37 -22.56
C PRO A 317 -40.80 -2.28 -21.03
N GLN A 318 -40.71 -1.05 -20.51
CA GLN A 318 -40.39 -0.76 -19.11
C GLN A 318 -41.39 -1.32 -18.09
N ASN A 319 -42.68 -1.25 -18.40
CA ASN A 319 -43.76 -1.43 -17.41
C ASN A 319 -44.43 -2.81 -17.47
N LEU A 320 -43.81 -3.79 -18.15
CA LEU A 320 -44.41 -5.10 -18.41
C LEU A 320 -44.47 -5.98 -17.14
N GLU A 321 -45.66 -6.46 -16.78
CA GLU A 321 -45.88 -7.39 -15.67
C GLU A 321 -45.16 -8.73 -15.88
N GLY A 322 -45.14 -9.28 -17.10
CA GLY A 322 -44.55 -10.60 -17.32
C GLY A 322 -44.27 -11.03 -18.76
N VAL A 323 -43.22 -11.85 -18.92
CA VAL A 323 -42.95 -12.63 -20.13
C VAL A 323 -43.02 -14.12 -19.79
N ARG A 324 -43.93 -14.85 -20.43
CA ARG A 324 -44.21 -16.26 -20.13
C ARG A 324 -43.37 -17.20 -21.00
N ALA A 325 -43.31 -18.47 -20.58
CA ALA A 325 -42.52 -19.53 -21.19
C ALA A 325 -42.59 -19.56 -22.73
N ASN A 326 -41.46 -19.81 -23.39
CA ASN A 326 -41.35 -19.98 -24.84
C ASN A 326 -41.84 -18.80 -25.70
N ALA A 327 -42.03 -17.59 -25.14
CA ALA A 327 -42.64 -16.45 -25.86
C ALA A 327 -42.00 -16.14 -27.23
N PHE A 328 -40.69 -16.29 -27.38
CA PHE A 328 -39.94 -16.12 -28.64
C PHE A 328 -39.18 -17.40 -29.06
N SER A 329 -39.62 -18.57 -28.60
CA SER A 329 -39.01 -19.85 -28.94
C SER A 329 -39.10 -20.12 -30.46
N GLY A 330 -38.04 -20.64 -31.07
CA GLY A 330 -38.01 -20.85 -32.52
C GLY A 330 -37.88 -19.58 -33.38
N CYS A 331 -37.66 -18.39 -32.80
CA CYS A 331 -37.29 -17.18 -33.56
C CYS A 331 -35.84 -17.26 -34.06
N LEU A 332 -35.56 -18.13 -35.02
CA LEU A 332 -34.19 -18.53 -35.43
C LEU A 332 -33.27 -17.40 -35.95
N ASN A 333 -33.79 -16.20 -36.23
CA ASN A 333 -32.98 -15.03 -36.59
C ASN A 333 -32.89 -13.96 -35.49
N LEU A 334 -33.47 -14.18 -34.31
CA LEU A 334 -33.46 -13.22 -33.21
C LEU A 334 -32.06 -13.13 -32.61
N LYS A 335 -31.30 -12.11 -33.01
CA LYS A 335 -29.89 -11.91 -32.61
C LYS A 335 -29.72 -10.89 -31.49
N SER A 336 -30.68 -9.97 -31.34
CA SER A 336 -30.61 -8.86 -30.39
C SER A 336 -31.86 -8.75 -29.54
N VAL A 337 -31.69 -8.64 -28.22
CA VAL A 337 -32.77 -8.36 -27.27
C VAL A 337 -32.41 -7.10 -26.48
N THR A 338 -33.34 -6.16 -26.42
CA THR A 338 -33.28 -5.00 -25.52
C THR A 338 -34.30 -5.19 -24.40
N TRP A 339 -33.83 -5.25 -23.16
CA TRP A 339 -34.65 -5.43 -21.97
C TRP A 339 -34.73 -4.11 -21.19
N ASN A 340 -35.86 -3.41 -21.27
CA ASN A 340 -36.10 -2.18 -20.50
C ASN A 340 -36.93 -2.43 -19.23
N ALA A 341 -37.49 -3.63 -19.05
CA ALA A 341 -38.47 -3.92 -18.02
C ALA A 341 -37.88 -3.82 -16.60
N ARG A 342 -38.52 -3.03 -15.73
CA ARG A 342 -38.00 -2.68 -14.39
C ARG A 342 -37.98 -3.86 -13.42
N ASP A 343 -39.12 -4.53 -13.28
CA ASP A 343 -39.39 -5.60 -12.32
C ASP A 343 -40.43 -6.57 -12.90
N CYS A 344 -40.06 -7.24 -14.00
CA CYS A 344 -40.96 -8.06 -14.79
C CYS A 344 -40.87 -9.54 -14.40
N SER A 345 -42.03 -10.22 -14.27
CA SER A 345 -42.09 -11.66 -13.98
C SER A 345 -41.65 -12.49 -15.19
N PHE A 346 -40.43 -13.01 -15.13
CA PHE A 346 -39.80 -13.83 -16.15
C PHE A 346 -40.00 -15.32 -15.88
N SER A 347 -40.31 -16.10 -16.92
CA SER A 347 -40.32 -17.55 -16.87
C SER A 347 -38.98 -18.09 -17.40
N ARG A 348 -38.34 -19.01 -16.67
CA ARG A 348 -37.04 -19.59 -17.05
C ARG A 348 -37.11 -20.52 -18.27
N ASP A 349 -38.31 -20.92 -18.71
CA ASP A 349 -38.52 -21.89 -19.79
C ASP A 349 -38.36 -21.27 -21.19
N ASN A 350 -37.14 -21.27 -21.74
CA ASN A 350 -36.84 -21.01 -23.17
C ASN A 350 -37.52 -19.75 -23.78
N VAL A 351 -37.62 -18.66 -23.02
CA VAL A 351 -38.29 -17.42 -23.47
C VAL A 351 -37.67 -16.88 -24.75
N PHE A 352 -36.34 -16.93 -24.86
CA PHE A 352 -35.56 -16.53 -26.03
C PHE A 352 -34.81 -17.73 -26.64
N PRO A 353 -34.51 -17.71 -27.95
CA PRO A 353 -33.75 -18.78 -28.61
C PRO A 353 -32.24 -18.57 -28.35
N THR A 354 -31.78 -19.05 -27.19
CA THR A 354 -30.46 -18.74 -26.61
C THR A 354 -29.28 -18.94 -27.58
N SER A 355 -29.31 -20.03 -28.37
CA SER A 355 -28.26 -20.40 -29.34
C SER A 355 -28.05 -19.47 -30.54
N VAL A 356 -28.87 -18.42 -30.71
CA VAL A 356 -28.72 -17.41 -31.78
C VAL A 356 -28.58 -15.98 -31.28
N ILE A 357 -28.71 -15.73 -29.97
CA ILE A 357 -28.55 -14.40 -29.37
C ILE A 357 -27.06 -14.03 -29.34
N THR A 358 -26.69 -12.92 -29.99
CA THR A 358 -25.33 -12.38 -29.99
C THR A 358 -25.22 -11.04 -29.25
N SER A 359 -26.36 -10.44 -28.87
CA SER A 359 -26.44 -9.14 -28.21
C SER A 359 -27.63 -9.11 -27.24
N PHE A 360 -27.35 -8.79 -25.98
CA PHE A 360 -28.37 -8.57 -24.95
C PHE A 360 -28.10 -7.26 -24.22
N THR A 361 -29.03 -6.31 -24.29
CA THR A 361 -28.88 -4.95 -23.78
C THR A 361 -29.88 -4.69 -22.67
N PHE A 362 -29.43 -4.29 -21.49
CA PHE A 362 -30.27 -3.81 -20.40
C PHE A 362 -30.42 -2.28 -20.47
N GLY A 363 -31.65 -1.78 -20.42
CA GLY A 363 -31.92 -0.34 -20.41
C GLY A 363 -31.59 0.35 -19.08
N ASP A 364 -31.36 1.66 -19.11
CA ASP A 364 -30.88 2.45 -17.97
C ASP A 364 -31.84 2.49 -16.75
N ASN A 365 -33.09 2.04 -16.91
CA ASN A 365 -34.10 1.99 -15.84
C ASN A 365 -34.31 0.59 -15.23
N VAL A 366 -33.57 -0.44 -15.65
CA VAL A 366 -33.75 -1.82 -15.16
C VAL A 366 -33.34 -1.94 -13.68
N GLU A 367 -34.30 -2.18 -12.79
CA GLU A 367 -34.06 -2.30 -11.35
C GLU A 367 -33.68 -3.73 -10.92
N LYS A 368 -34.26 -4.74 -11.59
CA LYS A 368 -33.96 -6.16 -11.35
C LYS A 368 -33.71 -6.91 -12.65
N ILE A 369 -32.61 -7.67 -12.69
CA ILE A 369 -32.33 -8.63 -13.76
C ILE A 369 -32.90 -10.00 -13.32
N PRO A 370 -33.83 -10.63 -14.07
CA PRO A 370 -34.45 -11.89 -13.66
C PRO A 370 -33.52 -13.11 -13.60
N GLU A 371 -33.99 -14.17 -12.96
CA GLU A 371 -33.31 -15.48 -12.92
C GLU A 371 -33.22 -16.10 -14.33
N GLY A 372 -32.04 -16.60 -14.70
CA GLY A 372 -31.81 -17.32 -15.97
C GLY A 372 -32.03 -16.51 -17.26
N ILE A 373 -32.15 -15.18 -17.21
CA ILE A 373 -32.55 -14.38 -18.39
C ILE A 373 -31.59 -14.48 -19.60
N CYS A 374 -30.30 -14.66 -19.36
CA CYS A 374 -29.28 -14.94 -20.38
C CYS A 374 -28.64 -16.33 -20.22
N GLU A 375 -29.31 -17.28 -19.54
CA GLU A 375 -28.82 -18.66 -19.40
C GLU A 375 -28.63 -19.32 -20.77
N ASP A 376 -27.54 -20.07 -20.95
CA ASP A 376 -27.17 -20.79 -22.17
C ASP A 376 -27.05 -19.92 -23.45
N MET A 377 -26.89 -18.59 -23.30
CA MET A 377 -26.61 -17.68 -24.42
C MET A 377 -25.12 -17.75 -24.83
N GLU A 378 -24.71 -18.90 -25.34
CA GLU A 378 -23.30 -19.24 -25.64
C GLU A 378 -22.57 -18.17 -26.47
N LYS A 379 -23.26 -17.52 -27.41
CA LYS A 379 -22.71 -16.51 -28.36
C LYS A 379 -22.74 -15.06 -27.85
N LEU A 380 -23.12 -14.82 -26.60
CA LEU A 380 -23.13 -13.48 -26.01
C LEU A 380 -21.71 -13.06 -25.65
N THR A 381 -21.09 -12.19 -26.46
CA THR A 381 -19.67 -11.82 -26.31
C THR A 381 -19.40 -10.75 -25.24
N SER A 382 -20.38 -9.91 -24.93
CA SER A 382 -20.24 -8.83 -23.93
C SER A 382 -21.57 -8.47 -23.26
N VAL A 383 -21.53 -8.02 -22.01
CA VAL A 383 -22.70 -7.49 -21.29
C VAL A 383 -22.37 -6.23 -20.49
N THR A 384 -23.31 -5.28 -20.43
CA THR A 384 -23.26 -4.11 -19.53
C THR A 384 -24.41 -4.17 -18.53
N ILE A 385 -24.10 -4.06 -17.24
CA ILE A 385 -25.07 -4.00 -16.14
C ILE A 385 -25.26 -2.52 -15.76
N PRO A 386 -26.44 -1.90 -15.97
CA PRO A 386 -26.64 -0.46 -15.77
C PRO A 386 -26.68 -0.04 -14.30
N GLU A 387 -26.55 1.27 -14.03
CA GLU A 387 -26.43 1.83 -12.68
C GLU A 387 -27.63 1.56 -11.76
N SER A 388 -28.82 1.46 -12.35
CA SER A 388 -30.12 1.24 -11.70
C SER A 388 -30.31 -0.15 -11.11
N VAL A 389 -29.49 -1.14 -11.50
CA VAL A 389 -29.66 -2.53 -11.06
C VAL A 389 -29.40 -2.66 -9.56
N THR A 390 -30.43 -3.07 -8.83
CA THR A 390 -30.40 -3.33 -7.38
C THR A 390 -30.28 -4.82 -7.06
N SER A 391 -30.68 -5.70 -7.98
CA SER A 391 -30.57 -7.15 -7.82
C SER A 391 -30.48 -7.89 -9.16
N ILE A 392 -29.81 -9.03 -9.13
CA ILE A 392 -29.71 -9.97 -10.26
C ILE A 392 -30.12 -11.35 -9.73
N GLY A 393 -31.03 -12.01 -10.44
CA GLY A 393 -31.49 -13.37 -10.14
C GLY A 393 -30.36 -14.39 -10.25
N LYS A 394 -30.61 -15.63 -9.82
CA LYS A 394 -29.60 -16.70 -9.93
C LYS A 394 -29.35 -17.04 -11.40
N GLU A 395 -28.15 -17.54 -11.69
CA GLU A 395 -27.80 -18.12 -12.99
C GLU A 395 -28.09 -17.19 -14.19
N ALA A 396 -28.17 -15.87 -13.97
CA ALA A 396 -28.67 -14.92 -14.97
C ALA A 396 -27.79 -14.84 -16.22
N PHE A 397 -26.50 -15.16 -16.09
CA PHE A 397 -25.51 -15.23 -17.17
C PHE A 397 -24.80 -16.60 -17.23
N LYS A 398 -25.46 -17.65 -16.75
CA LYS A 398 -24.89 -19.00 -16.72
C LYS A 398 -24.63 -19.53 -18.13
N ASN A 399 -23.49 -20.20 -18.32
CA ASN A 399 -23.07 -20.82 -19.58
C ASN A 399 -22.98 -19.85 -20.78
N CYS A 400 -22.77 -18.54 -20.56
CA CYS A 400 -22.40 -17.62 -21.63
C CYS A 400 -20.93 -17.85 -22.03
N THR A 401 -20.66 -18.92 -22.78
CA THR A 401 -19.30 -19.43 -22.99
C THR A 401 -18.40 -18.53 -23.82
N GLU A 402 -18.92 -17.77 -24.80
CA GLU A 402 -18.14 -16.78 -25.57
C GLU A 402 -18.08 -15.39 -24.90
N LEU A 403 -18.60 -15.24 -23.68
CA LEU A 403 -18.57 -13.97 -22.94
C LEU A 403 -17.13 -13.60 -22.56
N THR A 404 -16.62 -12.52 -23.15
CA THR A 404 -15.24 -12.04 -22.93
C THR A 404 -15.17 -10.77 -22.09
N SER A 405 -16.23 -9.95 -22.10
CA SER A 405 -16.23 -8.62 -21.49
C SER A 405 -17.49 -8.35 -20.66
N VAL A 406 -17.30 -7.97 -19.40
CA VAL A 406 -18.37 -7.53 -18.49
C VAL A 406 -18.11 -6.09 -18.05
N VAL A 407 -19.08 -5.21 -18.24
CA VAL A 407 -19.06 -3.83 -17.73
C VAL A 407 -20.09 -3.70 -16.61
N TRP A 408 -19.61 -3.52 -15.38
CA TRP A 408 -20.43 -3.43 -14.18
C TRP A 408 -20.61 -1.98 -13.73
N LYS A 409 -21.79 -1.38 -13.94
CA LYS A 409 -22.12 -0.02 -13.46
C LYS A 409 -23.07 -0.01 -12.26
N ALA A 410 -23.70 -1.15 -11.92
CA ALA A 410 -24.69 -1.24 -10.86
C ALA A 410 -24.18 -0.69 -9.52
N ARG A 411 -24.79 0.40 -9.05
CA ARG A 411 -24.24 1.19 -7.93
C ARG A 411 -24.38 0.49 -6.58
N LYS A 412 -25.53 -0.14 -6.33
CA LYS A 412 -25.96 -0.64 -5.00
C LYS A 412 -26.48 -2.08 -5.02
N CYS A 413 -26.03 -2.89 -5.98
CA CYS A 413 -26.53 -4.26 -6.14
C CYS A 413 -26.44 -5.08 -4.83
N ALA A 414 -27.48 -5.85 -4.54
CA ALA A 414 -27.53 -6.79 -3.43
C ALA A 414 -26.39 -7.83 -3.50
N ASN A 415 -26.01 -8.39 -2.36
CA ASN A 415 -25.04 -9.49 -2.32
C ASN A 415 -25.71 -10.78 -2.82
N PHE A 416 -24.98 -11.61 -3.56
CA PHE A 416 -25.47 -12.92 -3.97
C PHE A 416 -25.51 -13.89 -2.77
N SER A 417 -26.44 -14.85 -2.81
CA SER A 417 -26.65 -15.82 -1.73
C SER A 417 -25.51 -16.83 -1.63
N ASN A 418 -25.28 -17.40 -0.44
CA ASN A 418 -24.23 -18.41 -0.18
C ASN A 418 -24.55 -19.83 -0.71
N SER A 419 -25.40 -19.95 -1.73
CA SER A 419 -25.63 -21.25 -2.38
C SER A 419 -24.46 -21.59 -3.30
N ALA A 420 -24.10 -22.87 -3.39
CA ALA A 420 -23.01 -23.39 -4.27
C ALA A 420 -23.28 -23.24 -5.79
N TYR A 421 -24.23 -22.38 -6.18
CA TYR A 421 -24.82 -22.24 -7.50
C TYR A 421 -24.98 -20.76 -7.93
N SER A 422 -24.31 -19.80 -7.27
CA SER A 422 -24.63 -18.37 -7.43
C SER A 422 -23.50 -17.32 -7.57
N PRO A 423 -22.25 -17.64 -7.98
CA PRO A 423 -21.49 -16.67 -8.78
C PRO A 423 -22.19 -16.48 -10.14
N GLN A 424 -22.35 -15.25 -10.61
CA GLN A 424 -23.11 -14.98 -11.84
C GLN A 424 -22.37 -15.42 -13.12
N PHE A 425 -21.04 -15.54 -13.03
CA PHE A 425 -20.13 -15.64 -14.18
C PHE A 425 -19.12 -16.80 -14.10
N ASN A 426 -19.20 -17.68 -13.09
CA ASN A 426 -18.25 -18.79 -12.91
C ASN A 426 -18.31 -19.85 -14.04
N THR A 427 -19.42 -19.91 -14.78
CA THR A 427 -19.62 -20.79 -15.94
C THR A 427 -19.29 -20.10 -17.27
N CYS A 428 -18.66 -18.92 -17.22
CA CYS A 428 -18.24 -18.14 -18.38
C CYS A 428 -16.69 -18.14 -18.45
N PRO A 429 -16.06 -19.20 -18.97
CA PRO A 429 -14.61 -19.42 -18.83
C PRO A 429 -13.75 -18.39 -19.57
N ASN A 430 -14.30 -17.69 -20.56
CA ASN A 430 -13.55 -16.81 -21.45
C ASN A 430 -13.57 -15.31 -21.06
N ILE A 431 -14.07 -14.95 -19.87
CA ILE A 431 -14.07 -13.55 -19.41
C ILE A 431 -12.63 -13.11 -19.13
N THR A 432 -12.08 -12.30 -20.03
CA THR A 432 -10.75 -11.68 -19.92
C THR A 432 -10.83 -10.25 -19.40
N SER A 433 -11.99 -9.59 -19.54
CA SER A 433 -12.19 -8.20 -19.09
C SER A 433 -13.40 -8.07 -18.16
N PHE A 434 -13.18 -7.48 -16.99
CA PHE A 434 -14.23 -7.12 -16.04
C PHE A 434 -13.99 -5.67 -15.57
N THR A 435 -14.82 -4.74 -16.03
CA THR A 435 -14.62 -3.30 -15.79
C THR A 435 -15.72 -2.75 -14.88
N PHE A 436 -15.33 -2.07 -13.79
CA PHE A 436 -16.27 -1.33 -12.93
C PHE A 436 -16.46 0.11 -13.41
N GLY A 437 -17.70 0.60 -13.38
CA GLY A 437 -18.02 2.00 -13.64
C GLY A 437 -17.65 2.94 -12.48
N GLU A 438 -17.42 4.22 -12.80
CA GLU A 438 -16.95 5.24 -11.85
C GLU A 438 -17.90 5.48 -10.66
N ASN A 439 -19.20 5.17 -10.80
CA ASN A 439 -20.23 5.38 -9.77
C ASN A 439 -20.53 4.15 -8.89
N VAL A 440 -19.76 3.05 -9.02
CA VAL A 440 -20.00 1.81 -8.28
C VAL A 440 -19.67 1.96 -6.79
N GLU A 441 -20.69 2.19 -5.96
CA GLU A 441 -20.52 2.28 -4.49
C GLU A 441 -20.29 0.91 -3.84
N LYS A 442 -20.81 -0.15 -4.45
CA LYS A 442 -20.88 -1.49 -3.84
C LYS A 442 -20.54 -2.61 -4.81
N ILE A 443 -19.56 -3.44 -4.44
CA ILE A 443 -19.24 -4.69 -5.14
C ILE A 443 -19.87 -5.88 -4.38
N PRO A 444 -20.81 -6.64 -4.99
CA PRO A 444 -21.44 -7.81 -4.36
C PRO A 444 -20.47 -8.93 -3.98
N ALA A 445 -20.82 -9.64 -2.90
CA ALA A 445 -20.17 -10.91 -2.55
C ALA A 445 -20.29 -11.93 -3.70
N TYR A 446 -19.21 -12.68 -3.97
CA TYR A 446 -19.08 -13.67 -5.04
C TYR A 446 -19.21 -13.17 -6.50
N LEU A 447 -19.18 -11.86 -6.77
CA LEU A 447 -19.42 -11.31 -8.11
C LEU A 447 -18.53 -11.94 -9.21
N CYS A 448 -17.22 -11.92 -9.00
CA CYS A 448 -16.22 -12.40 -9.97
C CYS A 448 -15.67 -13.79 -9.61
N SER A 449 -16.27 -14.47 -8.62
CA SER A 449 -15.70 -15.70 -8.06
C SER A 449 -15.67 -16.82 -9.09
N GLY A 450 -14.52 -17.48 -9.21
CA GLY A 450 -14.27 -18.55 -10.17
C GLY A 450 -13.93 -18.09 -11.60
N ILE A 451 -13.84 -16.78 -11.87
CA ILE A 451 -13.40 -16.30 -13.19
C ILE A 451 -11.87 -16.44 -13.30
N THR A 452 -11.41 -17.26 -14.24
CA THR A 452 -10.00 -17.69 -14.31
C THR A 452 -9.11 -16.87 -15.25
N GLN A 453 -9.67 -16.05 -16.16
CA GLN A 453 -8.92 -15.38 -17.24
C GLN A 453 -8.77 -13.85 -17.09
N ILE A 454 -9.30 -13.24 -16.03
CA ILE A 454 -9.08 -11.81 -15.73
C ILE A 454 -7.65 -11.63 -15.21
N SER A 455 -6.82 -10.83 -15.88
CA SER A 455 -5.42 -10.56 -15.51
C SER A 455 -5.23 -9.33 -14.63
N GLU A 456 -5.93 -8.24 -14.94
CA GLU A 456 -5.92 -6.98 -14.19
C GLU A 456 -7.32 -6.65 -13.69
N ILE A 457 -7.42 -6.12 -12.46
CA ILE A 457 -8.67 -5.56 -11.93
C ILE A 457 -8.44 -4.17 -11.33
N SER A 458 -9.33 -3.22 -11.63
CA SER A 458 -9.28 -1.86 -11.09
C SER A 458 -10.53 -1.55 -10.28
N ILE A 459 -10.36 -1.25 -8.99
CA ILE A 459 -11.44 -0.91 -8.06
C ILE A 459 -11.57 0.63 -8.02
N PRO A 460 -12.71 1.24 -8.40
CA PRO A 460 -12.85 2.69 -8.53
C PRO A 460 -12.96 3.41 -7.17
N GLU A 461 -12.70 4.72 -7.16
CA GLU A 461 -12.66 5.55 -5.93
C GLU A 461 -13.96 5.53 -5.12
N SER A 462 -15.11 5.37 -5.80
CA SER A 462 -16.45 5.40 -5.22
C SER A 462 -16.83 4.16 -4.40
N VAL A 463 -16.07 3.07 -4.49
CA VAL A 463 -16.36 1.84 -3.74
C VAL A 463 -16.22 2.10 -2.24
N THR A 464 -17.33 1.97 -1.52
CA THR A 464 -17.38 2.06 -0.05
C THR A 464 -17.60 0.69 0.60
N TYR A 465 -18.05 -0.31 -0.17
CA TYR A 465 -18.25 -1.67 0.29
C TYR A 465 -17.84 -2.70 -0.75
N MET A 466 -17.10 -3.73 -0.31
CA MET A 466 -16.83 -4.94 -1.08
C MET A 466 -17.32 -6.15 -0.27
N GLY A 467 -18.15 -6.99 -0.90
CA GLY A 467 -18.66 -8.20 -0.26
C GLY A 467 -17.60 -9.30 -0.18
N ARG A 468 -17.73 -10.16 0.84
CA ARG A 468 -16.84 -11.32 1.02
C ARG A 468 -16.71 -12.15 -0.27
N ALA A 469 -15.54 -12.70 -0.52
CA ALA A 469 -15.26 -13.59 -1.64
C ALA A 469 -15.64 -13.04 -3.04
N ALA A 470 -15.73 -11.72 -3.22
CA ALA A 470 -15.99 -11.07 -4.51
C ALA A 470 -15.03 -11.55 -5.62
N PHE A 471 -13.77 -11.82 -5.28
CA PHE A 471 -12.70 -12.31 -6.16
C PHE A 471 -12.13 -13.66 -5.69
N LYS A 472 -12.95 -14.53 -5.08
CA LYS A 472 -12.51 -15.86 -4.64
C LYS A 472 -12.26 -16.78 -5.83
N GLU A 473 -11.14 -17.49 -5.83
CA GLU A 473 -10.72 -18.45 -6.87
C GLU A 473 -10.59 -17.78 -8.25
N CYS A 474 -9.91 -16.62 -8.31
CA CYS A 474 -9.59 -15.92 -9.56
C CYS A 474 -8.09 -16.02 -9.89
N PRO A 475 -7.55 -17.21 -10.24
CA PRO A 475 -6.10 -17.44 -10.36
C PRO A 475 -5.44 -16.68 -11.53
N GLY A 476 -6.21 -16.13 -12.47
CA GLY A 476 -5.68 -15.30 -13.55
C GLY A 476 -5.17 -13.93 -13.09
N ILE A 477 -5.65 -13.41 -11.95
CA ILE A 477 -5.35 -12.05 -11.51
C ILE A 477 -3.87 -11.98 -11.10
N THR A 478 -3.10 -11.17 -11.82
CA THR A 478 -1.69 -10.86 -11.52
C THR A 478 -1.50 -9.44 -11.01
N SER A 479 -2.42 -8.53 -11.37
CA SER A 479 -2.36 -7.10 -11.04
C SER A 479 -3.69 -6.58 -10.46
N VAL A 480 -3.61 -5.82 -9.38
CA VAL A 480 -4.76 -5.13 -8.77
C VAL A 480 -4.44 -3.64 -8.64
N ARG A 481 -5.32 -2.77 -9.17
CA ARG A 481 -5.32 -1.33 -8.89
C ARG A 481 -6.44 -0.98 -7.93
N TRP A 482 -6.12 -0.55 -6.72
CA TRP A 482 -7.07 -0.19 -5.67
C TRP A 482 -7.15 1.33 -5.51
N ASN A 483 -8.27 1.93 -5.94
CA ASN A 483 -8.49 3.38 -5.79
C ASN A 483 -9.54 3.73 -4.73
N ALA A 484 -10.26 2.74 -4.19
CA ALA A 484 -11.36 2.92 -3.24
C ALA A 484 -10.89 3.69 -1.99
N ARG A 485 -11.44 4.90 -1.78
CA ARG A 485 -10.91 5.85 -0.77
C ARG A 485 -11.10 5.39 0.66
N THR A 486 -12.30 4.89 0.97
CA THR A 486 -12.82 4.71 2.34
C THR A 486 -13.61 3.40 2.50
N CYS A 487 -13.30 2.38 1.70
CA CYS A 487 -13.95 1.08 1.76
C CYS A 487 -13.92 0.49 3.19
N THR A 488 -15.02 -0.11 3.64
CA THR A 488 -15.13 -0.73 4.96
C THR A 488 -14.20 -1.94 5.12
N ASP A 489 -13.69 -2.14 6.33
CA ASP A 489 -12.87 -3.30 6.72
C ASP A 489 -13.57 -4.65 6.53
N PHE A 490 -12.78 -5.69 6.20
CA PHE A 490 -13.23 -7.07 6.25
C PHE A 490 -13.15 -7.61 7.69
N THR A 491 -14.16 -8.36 8.13
CA THR A 491 -14.26 -8.79 9.54
C THR A 491 -13.30 -9.93 9.91
N SER A 492 -12.83 -10.70 8.94
CA SER A 492 -11.81 -11.75 9.10
C SER A 492 -11.20 -12.10 7.74
N ALA A 493 -10.08 -12.84 7.73
CA ALA A 493 -9.47 -13.36 6.50
C ALA A 493 -10.44 -14.21 5.65
N GLU A 494 -11.30 -15.02 6.29
CA GLU A 494 -12.36 -15.81 5.63
C GLU A 494 -13.47 -14.94 5.01
N ASN A 495 -13.68 -13.73 5.55
CA ASN A 495 -14.66 -12.75 5.06
C ASN A 495 -14.02 -11.67 4.18
N SER A 496 -12.76 -11.81 3.78
CA SER A 496 -12.04 -10.89 2.91
C SER A 496 -12.65 -10.83 1.50
N ALA A 497 -12.16 -9.89 0.67
CA ALA A 497 -12.48 -9.80 -0.76
C ALA A 497 -12.25 -11.11 -1.55
N GLY A 498 -11.43 -12.04 -1.05
CA GLY A 498 -11.07 -13.29 -1.72
C GLY A 498 -9.75 -13.26 -2.49
N PHE A 499 -9.05 -12.11 -2.56
CA PHE A 499 -7.75 -12.00 -3.22
C PHE A 499 -6.67 -12.92 -2.61
N ASN A 500 -6.83 -13.30 -1.34
CA ASN A 500 -6.02 -14.32 -0.67
C ASN A 500 -6.10 -15.72 -1.32
N THR A 501 -7.05 -15.95 -2.24
CA THR A 501 -7.17 -17.17 -3.04
C THR A 501 -6.72 -16.99 -4.50
N CYS A 502 -6.01 -15.90 -4.79
CA CYS A 502 -5.45 -15.57 -6.10
C CYS A 502 -3.90 -15.65 -6.05
N PRO A 503 -3.31 -16.85 -6.20
CA PRO A 503 -1.88 -17.10 -5.90
C PRO A 503 -0.88 -16.46 -6.87
N ASN A 504 -1.36 -15.79 -7.93
CA ASN A 504 -0.54 -15.18 -8.97
C ASN A 504 -0.44 -13.64 -8.87
N ILE A 505 -1.05 -13.02 -7.85
CA ILE A 505 -0.92 -11.57 -7.63
C ILE A 505 0.54 -11.24 -7.27
N THR A 506 1.21 -10.51 -8.16
CA THR A 506 2.57 -10.00 -7.98
C THR A 506 2.62 -8.48 -7.89
N ALA A 507 1.57 -7.78 -8.39
CA ALA A 507 1.48 -6.33 -8.37
C ALA A 507 0.18 -5.88 -7.69
N PHE A 508 0.29 -5.02 -6.68
CA PHE A 508 -0.84 -4.37 -6.03
C PHE A 508 -0.54 -2.87 -5.93
N ALA A 509 -1.29 -2.05 -6.65
CA ALA A 509 -1.07 -0.61 -6.75
C ALA A 509 -2.23 0.16 -6.10
N PHE A 510 -1.91 1.08 -5.18
CA PHE A 510 -2.90 1.96 -4.57
C PHE A 510 -2.96 3.31 -5.29
N GLY A 511 -4.18 3.85 -5.47
CA GLY A 511 -4.38 5.20 -5.99
C GLY A 511 -4.02 6.29 -4.98
N GLU A 512 -3.54 7.44 -5.46
CA GLU A 512 -3.06 8.57 -4.61
C GLU A 512 -4.08 9.08 -3.58
N ASN A 513 -5.37 8.83 -3.82
CA ASN A 513 -6.49 9.28 -3.00
C ASN A 513 -6.98 8.26 -1.96
N VAL A 514 -6.31 7.11 -1.80
CA VAL A 514 -6.70 6.10 -0.80
C VAL A 514 -6.37 6.58 0.61
N GLU A 515 -7.43 6.82 1.40
CA GLU A 515 -7.36 7.31 2.78
C GLU A 515 -7.37 6.16 3.79
N LYS A 516 -8.02 5.03 3.47
CA LYS A 516 -8.11 3.83 4.30
C LYS A 516 -7.89 2.57 3.47
N ILE A 517 -7.05 1.66 3.97
CA ILE A 517 -6.79 0.35 3.36
C ILE A 517 -7.43 -0.72 4.26
N PRO A 518 -8.47 -1.45 3.77
CA PRO A 518 -9.21 -2.44 4.56
C PRO A 518 -8.36 -3.53 5.22
N ALA A 519 -8.79 -3.93 6.41
CA ALA A 519 -8.32 -5.12 7.11
C ALA A 519 -8.37 -6.36 6.20
N TYR A 520 -7.33 -7.18 6.24
CA TYR A 520 -7.15 -8.40 5.42
C TYR A 520 -7.21 -8.22 3.89
N LEU A 521 -7.04 -7.01 3.33
CA LEU A 521 -7.10 -6.79 1.87
C LEU A 521 -6.05 -7.59 1.09
N CYS A 522 -4.80 -7.58 1.57
CA CYS A 522 -3.66 -8.25 0.95
C CYS A 522 -3.22 -9.52 1.70
N PHE A 523 -4.07 -10.02 2.61
CA PHE A 523 -3.78 -11.21 3.42
C PHE A 523 -3.34 -12.40 2.55
N GLY A 524 -2.21 -13.02 2.87
CA GLY A 524 -1.71 -14.21 2.18
C GLY A 524 -1.26 -14.00 0.73
N MET A 525 -0.95 -12.76 0.30
CA MET A 525 -0.34 -12.50 -1.01
C MET A 525 1.15 -12.85 -1.00
N GLU A 526 1.47 -14.15 -1.00
CA GLU A 526 2.84 -14.67 -0.82
C GLU A 526 3.86 -14.15 -1.86
N ARG A 527 3.40 -13.78 -3.07
CA ARG A 527 4.25 -13.29 -4.17
C ARG A 527 4.35 -11.77 -4.27
N LEU A 528 3.72 -11.01 -3.37
CA LEU A 528 3.82 -9.55 -3.34
C LEU A 528 5.16 -9.14 -2.72
N THR A 529 6.08 -8.60 -3.52
CA THR A 529 7.44 -8.25 -3.06
C THR A 529 7.61 -6.80 -2.64
N GLU A 530 6.83 -5.89 -3.22
CA GLU A 530 6.89 -4.44 -3.00
C GLU A 530 5.46 -3.89 -2.90
N ILE A 531 5.26 -2.88 -2.05
CA ILE A 531 4.01 -2.13 -1.97
C ILE A 531 4.30 -0.65 -1.69
N ILE A 532 3.68 0.24 -2.47
CA ILE A 532 3.77 1.69 -2.29
C ILE A 532 2.47 2.18 -1.64
N LEU A 533 2.57 2.67 -0.40
CA LEU A 533 1.44 3.23 0.33
C LEU A 533 1.22 4.71 -0.05
N PRO A 534 -0.01 5.15 -0.38
CA PRO A 534 -0.30 6.54 -0.74
C PRO A 534 -0.08 7.53 0.40
N GLN A 535 0.41 8.73 0.07
CA GLN A 535 0.70 9.78 1.06
C GLN A 535 -0.53 10.32 1.83
N LYS A 536 -1.75 9.94 1.43
CA LYS A 536 -3.01 10.26 2.12
C LYS A 536 -3.53 9.13 3.01
N THR A 537 -2.86 7.98 3.08
CA THR A 537 -3.34 6.84 3.86
C THR A 537 -3.24 7.12 5.36
N THR A 538 -4.40 7.29 5.98
CA THR A 538 -4.60 7.54 7.41
C THR A 538 -4.75 6.26 8.22
N THR A 539 -5.30 5.20 7.61
CA THR A 539 -5.61 3.93 8.30
C THR A 539 -5.15 2.72 7.50
N LEU A 540 -4.39 1.85 8.14
CA LEU A 540 -4.14 0.46 7.71
C LEU A 540 -4.96 -0.48 8.59
N GLY A 541 -5.84 -1.30 8.01
CA GLY A 541 -6.69 -2.21 8.77
C GLY A 541 -5.96 -3.43 9.35
N ASN A 542 -6.64 -4.16 10.25
CA ASN A 542 -6.08 -5.36 10.90
C ASN A 542 -5.63 -6.42 9.88
N GLY A 543 -4.45 -7.00 10.06
CA GLY A 543 -3.95 -8.08 9.20
C GLY A 543 -3.86 -7.75 7.70
N VAL A 544 -3.79 -6.46 7.33
CA VAL A 544 -3.87 -6.00 5.92
C VAL A 544 -2.83 -6.66 5.00
N PHE A 545 -1.58 -6.82 5.45
CA PHE A 545 -0.48 -7.50 4.76
C PHE A 545 -0.02 -8.76 5.52
N LYS A 546 -0.85 -9.32 6.40
CA LYS A 546 -0.50 -10.52 7.16
C LYS A 546 -0.26 -11.71 6.21
N ASN A 547 0.81 -12.46 6.46
CA ASN A 547 1.32 -13.54 5.61
C ASN A 547 1.76 -13.10 4.19
N CYS A 548 2.11 -11.82 3.98
CA CYS A 548 2.81 -11.39 2.77
C CYS A 548 4.30 -11.79 2.83
N ILE A 549 4.57 -13.10 2.79
CA ILE A 549 5.91 -13.65 3.07
C ILE A 549 7.01 -13.15 2.12
N GLY A 550 6.65 -12.67 0.92
CA GLY A 550 7.59 -12.12 -0.07
C GLY A 550 7.89 -10.62 0.06
N LEU A 551 7.16 -9.88 0.90
CA LEU A 551 7.27 -8.42 1.01
C LEU A 551 8.63 -8.02 1.63
N GLN A 552 9.44 -7.25 0.90
CA GLN A 552 10.84 -6.98 1.28
C GLN A 552 11.03 -5.69 2.09
N SER A 553 10.26 -4.66 1.77
CA SER A 553 10.35 -3.35 2.43
C SER A 553 8.98 -2.66 2.49
N ILE A 554 8.82 -1.76 3.46
CA ILE A 554 7.62 -0.93 3.59
C ILE A 554 7.97 0.49 4.04
N SER A 555 7.30 1.49 3.45
CA SER A 555 7.33 2.87 3.93
C SER A 555 5.94 3.28 4.41
N ILE A 556 5.82 3.62 5.70
CA ILE A 556 4.57 4.06 6.33
C ILE A 556 4.40 5.57 6.10
N PRO A 557 3.29 6.04 5.47
CA PRO A 557 3.07 7.46 5.17
C PRO A 557 2.99 8.39 6.39
N LEU A 558 3.37 9.66 6.19
CA LEU A 558 3.31 10.71 7.21
C LEU A 558 1.91 10.91 7.80
N SER A 559 0.87 10.72 6.99
CA SER A 559 -0.54 10.89 7.36
C SER A 559 -1.15 9.71 8.14
N THR A 560 -0.43 8.59 8.32
CA THR A 560 -0.95 7.41 9.01
C THR A 560 -1.13 7.69 10.50
N THR A 561 -2.37 7.62 10.98
CA THR A 561 -2.74 7.82 12.39
C THR A 561 -3.13 6.52 13.09
N THR A 562 -3.46 5.46 12.34
CA THR A 562 -3.85 4.16 12.91
C THR A 562 -3.36 3.02 12.03
N ILE A 563 -2.71 2.03 12.65
CA ILE A 563 -2.38 0.73 12.05
C ILE A 563 -3.05 -0.35 12.90
N GLY A 564 -3.75 -1.26 12.25
CA GLY A 564 -4.44 -2.37 12.89
C GLY A 564 -3.50 -3.43 13.45
N ALA A 565 -4.01 -4.26 14.35
CA ALA A 565 -3.28 -5.40 14.89
C ALA A 565 -2.86 -6.36 13.76
N ASP A 566 -1.68 -6.97 13.92
CA ASP A 566 -1.10 -7.92 12.96
C ASP A 566 -0.91 -7.39 11.52
N ALA A 567 -0.92 -6.07 11.29
CA ALA A 567 -0.93 -5.49 9.93
C ALA A 567 0.16 -6.02 8.99
N PHE A 568 1.36 -6.32 9.51
CA PHE A 568 2.52 -6.89 8.81
C PHE A 568 3.04 -8.16 9.51
N ASN A 569 2.14 -8.94 10.10
CA ASN A 569 2.50 -10.16 10.82
C ASN A 569 2.88 -11.31 9.86
N ASP A 570 3.88 -12.12 10.21
CA ASP A 570 4.43 -13.21 9.38
C ASP A 570 4.97 -12.72 8.00
N CYS A 571 5.49 -11.50 7.91
CA CYS A 571 6.14 -10.96 6.70
C CYS A 571 7.61 -11.40 6.65
N MET A 572 7.85 -12.68 6.34
CA MET A 572 9.16 -13.33 6.50
C MET A 572 10.32 -12.71 5.68
N ALA A 573 10.06 -12.08 4.52
CA ALA A 573 11.09 -11.40 3.74
C ALA A 573 11.31 -9.92 4.12
N LEU A 574 10.55 -9.37 5.07
CA LEU A 574 10.58 -7.94 5.40
C LEU A 574 11.84 -7.61 6.19
N THR A 575 12.76 -6.88 5.57
CA THR A 575 14.07 -6.52 6.17
C THR A 575 14.19 -5.04 6.51
N SER A 576 13.41 -4.17 5.86
CA SER A 576 13.48 -2.72 6.04
C SER A 576 12.11 -2.06 6.20
N VAL A 577 11.97 -1.24 7.25
CA VAL A 577 10.80 -0.42 7.54
C VAL A 577 11.22 1.05 7.60
N ILE A 578 10.58 1.90 6.81
CA ILE A 578 10.67 3.36 6.93
C ILE A 578 9.39 3.86 7.60
N TRP A 579 9.53 4.39 8.81
CA TRP A 579 8.43 4.89 9.61
C TRP A 579 8.34 6.42 9.52
N ASN A 580 7.40 6.95 8.73
CA ASN A 580 7.18 8.41 8.66
C ASN A 580 5.95 8.88 9.46
N ALA A 581 5.15 7.97 10.02
CA ALA A 581 3.87 8.33 10.64
C ALA A 581 4.05 9.32 11.81
N ARG A 582 3.59 10.57 11.63
CA ARG A 582 3.83 11.67 12.57
C ARG A 582 3.29 11.38 13.97
N TRP A 583 2.05 10.88 14.03
CA TRP A 583 1.30 10.70 15.26
C TRP A 583 0.36 9.49 15.16
N CYS A 584 0.94 8.29 15.12
CA CYS A 584 0.17 7.05 15.15
C CYS A 584 -0.28 6.72 16.58
N SER A 585 -1.49 6.16 16.73
CA SER A 585 -2.03 5.63 17.98
C SER A 585 -1.20 4.45 18.49
N ASP A 586 -1.15 4.28 19.82
CA ASP A 586 -0.57 3.10 20.47
C ASP A 586 -1.24 1.80 20.03
N PHE A 587 -0.45 0.73 19.92
CA PHE A 587 -0.97 -0.60 19.59
C PHE A 587 -1.27 -1.42 20.85
N THR A 588 -2.07 -2.48 20.67
CA THR A 588 -2.27 -3.53 21.70
C THR A 588 -1.34 -4.74 21.50
N SER A 589 -0.71 -4.83 20.33
CA SER A 589 0.29 -5.83 19.92
C SER A 589 1.15 -5.24 18.79
N SER A 590 2.38 -5.72 18.59
CA SER A 590 3.21 -5.18 17.50
C SER A 590 2.56 -5.44 16.13
N PRO A 591 2.51 -4.43 15.23
CA PRO A 591 2.07 -4.65 13.85
C PRO A 591 3.03 -5.54 13.05
N PHE A 592 4.27 -5.73 13.52
CA PHE A 592 5.35 -6.52 12.87
C PHE A 592 5.60 -7.87 13.56
N ASN A 593 4.62 -8.37 14.33
CA ASN A 593 4.76 -9.63 15.05
C ASN A 593 5.12 -10.82 14.11
N ALA A 594 5.97 -11.74 14.58
CA ALA A 594 6.48 -12.86 13.78
C ALA A 594 7.18 -12.48 12.45
N SER A 595 7.71 -11.25 12.34
CA SER A 595 8.53 -10.80 11.20
C SER A 595 9.99 -10.56 11.65
N PRO A 596 10.76 -11.62 11.98
CA PRO A 596 12.02 -11.51 12.73
C PRO A 596 13.19 -10.90 11.94
N ASN A 597 13.08 -10.81 10.61
CA ASN A 597 14.19 -10.40 9.74
C ASN A 597 14.30 -8.87 9.54
N ILE A 598 13.46 -8.08 10.22
CA ILE A 598 13.53 -6.61 10.17
C ILE A 598 14.79 -6.15 10.90
N ALA A 599 15.84 -5.84 10.14
CA ALA A 599 17.11 -5.33 10.65
C ALA A 599 17.19 -3.80 10.54
N SER A 600 16.60 -3.22 9.49
CA SER A 600 16.58 -1.77 9.26
C SER A 600 15.23 -1.18 9.67
N PHE A 601 15.22 -0.34 10.71
CA PHE A 601 14.03 0.41 11.13
C PHE A 601 14.36 1.91 11.21
N THR A 602 14.06 2.64 10.13
CA THR A 602 14.41 4.06 10.00
C THR A 602 13.20 4.95 10.28
N PHE A 603 13.37 5.97 11.11
CA PHE A 603 12.35 6.99 11.36
C PHE A 603 12.56 8.20 10.43
N GLY A 604 11.50 8.63 9.75
CA GLY A 604 11.53 9.77 8.82
C GLY A 604 11.48 11.13 9.52
N GLU A 605 11.79 12.20 8.78
CA GLU A 605 11.66 13.57 9.27
C GLU A 605 10.21 13.90 9.63
N GLY A 606 9.99 14.55 10.77
CA GLY A 606 8.67 14.96 11.24
C GLY A 606 7.87 13.90 12.02
N VAL A 607 8.47 12.76 12.37
CA VAL A 607 7.90 11.84 13.37
C VAL A 607 7.99 12.46 14.76
N GLU A 608 6.84 12.73 15.40
CA GLU A 608 6.77 13.35 16.73
C GLU A 608 6.51 12.33 17.85
N ARG A 609 5.95 11.16 17.51
CA ARG A 609 5.50 10.12 18.44
C ARG A 609 5.85 8.72 17.94
N ILE A 610 6.56 7.95 18.78
CA ILE A 610 6.76 6.50 18.60
C ILE A 610 5.66 5.75 19.37
N PRO A 611 4.80 4.93 18.73
CA PRO A 611 3.71 4.24 19.43
C PRO A 611 4.18 3.13 20.37
N ALA A 612 3.36 2.83 21.38
CA ALA A 612 3.55 1.65 22.22
C ALA A 612 3.55 0.35 21.40
N PHE A 613 4.35 -0.64 21.82
CA PHE A 613 4.51 -1.97 21.21
C PHE A 613 5.06 -2.02 19.76
N LEU A 614 5.49 -0.90 19.16
CA LEU A 614 5.87 -0.82 17.73
C LEU A 614 6.81 -1.95 17.24
N CYS A 615 8.03 -2.02 17.77
CA CYS A 615 9.11 -2.92 17.35
C CYS A 615 9.30 -4.13 18.28
N ARG A 616 8.32 -4.44 19.13
CA ARG A 616 8.48 -5.44 20.21
C ARG A 616 8.97 -6.80 19.69
N ARG A 617 10.10 -7.28 20.23
CA ARG A 617 10.81 -8.54 19.86
C ARG A 617 11.36 -8.60 18.44
N LEU A 618 11.73 -7.45 17.85
CA LEU A 618 12.51 -7.41 16.62
C LEU A 618 14.00 -7.51 16.96
N GLU A 619 14.48 -8.73 17.16
CA GLU A 619 15.86 -9.04 17.62
C GLU A 619 16.95 -8.71 16.57
N ALA A 620 16.59 -8.57 15.29
CA ALA A 620 17.55 -8.28 14.22
C ALA A 620 17.93 -6.79 14.09
N ILE A 621 17.25 -5.88 14.80
CA ILE A 621 17.60 -4.45 14.81
C ILE A 621 18.81 -4.24 15.73
N ASP A 622 19.85 -3.55 15.24
CA ASP A 622 21.10 -3.27 15.95
C ASP A 622 21.23 -1.83 16.49
N GLU A 623 20.66 -0.86 15.77
CA GLU A 623 20.60 0.56 16.13
C GLU A 623 19.18 1.12 16.08
N ILE A 624 18.83 2.00 17.02
CA ILE A 624 17.65 2.88 16.94
C ILE A 624 18.09 4.34 17.04
N THR A 625 17.93 5.10 15.96
CA THR A 625 18.12 6.56 15.94
C THR A 625 16.80 7.28 15.74
N LEU A 626 16.41 8.11 16.70
CA LEU A 626 15.20 8.93 16.63
C LEU A 626 15.46 10.24 15.86
N PRO A 627 14.46 10.75 15.11
CA PRO A 627 14.61 11.97 14.35
C PRO A 627 14.46 13.20 15.25
N GLU A 628 15.06 14.33 14.86
CA GLU A 628 14.82 15.59 15.55
C GLU A 628 13.34 15.99 15.47
N GLY A 629 12.81 16.44 16.60
CA GLY A 629 11.37 16.66 16.80
C GLY A 629 10.60 15.46 17.37
N ALA A 630 11.19 14.28 17.53
CA ALA A 630 10.56 13.19 18.29
C ALA A 630 10.44 13.57 19.77
N THR A 631 9.19 13.58 20.29
CA THR A 631 8.89 14.03 21.66
C THR A 631 8.46 12.92 22.61
N TYR A 632 7.99 11.78 22.08
CA TYR A 632 7.32 10.74 22.86
C TYR A 632 7.69 9.33 22.39
N ILE A 633 8.02 8.43 23.31
CA ILE A 633 8.12 6.98 23.08
C ILE A 633 7.09 6.25 23.94
N GLY A 634 6.23 5.44 23.32
CA GLY A 634 5.22 4.65 24.02
C GLY A 634 5.77 3.47 24.82
N ALA A 635 4.91 2.88 25.66
CA ALA A 635 5.26 1.72 26.47
C ALA A 635 5.62 0.49 25.60
N GLU A 636 6.60 -0.30 26.02
CA GLU A 636 7.09 -1.49 25.29
C GLU A 636 7.46 -1.27 23.81
N ALA A 637 7.72 -0.02 23.36
CA ALA A 637 7.95 0.32 21.95
C ALA A 637 9.08 -0.49 21.28
N PHE A 638 10.16 -0.77 22.01
CA PHE A 638 11.33 -1.57 21.58
C PHE A 638 11.60 -2.73 22.57
N SER A 639 10.58 -3.17 23.32
CA SER A 639 10.74 -4.23 24.33
C SER A 639 11.14 -5.56 23.67
N GLY A 640 12.20 -6.19 24.18
CA GLY A 640 12.75 -7.44 23.66
C GLY A 640 13.59 -7.29 22.38
N CYS A 641 13.98 -6.08 21.98
CA CYS A 641 14.93 -5.88 20.88
C CYS A 641 16.37 -6.13 21.35
N SER A 642 16.69 -7.38 21.64
CA SER A 642 17.98 -7.81 22.21
C SER A 642 19.21 -7.46 21.37
N GLY A 643 19.04 -7.32 20.05
CA GLY A 643 20.06 -6.85 19.12
C GLY A 643 20.43 -5.37 19.27
N VAL A 644 19.53 -4.52 19.81
CA VAL A 644 19.72 -3.07 19.86
C VAL A 644 20.83 -2.73 20.86
N THR A 645 22.00 -2.39 20.34
CA THR A 645 23.20 -2.04 21.11
C THR A 645 23.44 -0.54 21.20
N VAL A 646 22.90 0.23 20.25
CA VAL A 646 23.00 1.69 20.18
C VAL A 646 21.61 2.31 20.10
N VAL A 647 21.35 3.32 20.94
CA VAL A 647 20.13 4.14 20.89
C VAL A 647 20.52 5.61 20.92
N ASN A 648 20.07 6.38 19.93
CA ASN A 648 20.15 7.83 19.91
C ASN A 648 18.75 8.42 20.11
N LEU A 649 18.53 9.03 21.28
CA LEU A 649 17.21 9.53 21.72
C LEU A 649 16.83 10.92 21.15
N GLY A 650 17.77 11.63 20.52
CA GLY A 650 17.55 12.99 20.02
C GLY A 650 17.37 14.06 21.13
N ASN A 651 17.42 15.34 20.74
CA ASN A 651 17.39 16.45 21.71
C ASN A 651 15.98 16.92 22.09
N SER A 652 14.94 16.39 21.44
CA SER A 652 13.55 16.85 21.57
C SER A 652 12.66 15.98 22.47
N LEU A 653 13.16 14.84 22.95
CA LEU A 653 12.39 13.81 23.66
C LEU A 653 11.98 14.25 25.07
N THR A 654 10.67 14.26 25.36
CA THR A 654 10.12 14.69 26.66
C THR A 654 9.57 13.54 27.51
N ASN A 655 9.14 12.43 26.89
CA ASN A 655 8.64 11.25 27.60
C ASN A 655 9.14 9.91 27.01
N ILE A 656 9.52 9.00 27.90
CA ILE A 656 9.81 7.58 27.61
C ILE A 656 8.81 6.73 28.39
N GLY A 657 8.05 5.87 27.71
CA GLY A 657 7.04 5.00 28.32
C GLY A 657 7.64 3.83 29.11
N SER A 658 6.82 3.20 29.96
CA SER A 658 7.22 2.03 30.74
C SER A 658 7.69 0.89 29.84
N LYS A 659 8.79 0.22 30.21
CA LYS A 659 9.41 -0.88 29.44
C LYS A 659 9.78 -0.54 27.99
N ALA A 660 9.92 0.74 27.62
CA ALA A 660 10.17 1.17 26.24
C ALA A 660 11.37 0.48 25.57
N PHE A 661 12.46 0.24 26.30
CA PHE A 661 13.67 -0.45 25.85
C PHE A 661 13.96 -1.70 26.73
N TYR A 662 12.94 -2.31 27.31
CA TYR A 662 13.12 -3.44 28.23
C TYR A 662 13.77 -4.63 27.52
N GLY A 663 14.86 -5.17 28.05
CA GLY A 663 15.58 -6.30 27.46
C GLY A 663 16.43 -5.97 26.22
N CYS A 664 16.76 -4.70 25.97
CA CYS A 664 17.64 -4.31 24.87
C CYS A 664 19.13 -4.59 25.17
N GLY A 665 19.93 -4.80 24.12
CA GLY A 665 21.36 -5.13 24.18
C GLY A 665 22.31 -3.97 24.53
N LEU A 666 21.79 -2.85 25.03
CA LEU A 666 22.52 -1.59 25.26
C LEU A 666 23.70 -1.75 26.24
N SER A 667 24.85 -1.17 25.90
CA SER A 667 26.01 -1.06 26.81
C SER A 667 26.09 0.31 27.50
N THR A 668 25.60 1.35 26.83
CA THR A 668 25.51 2.72 27.33
C THR A 668 24.20 3.37 26.86
N VAL A 669 23.69 4.34 27.61
CA VAL A 669 22.57 5.18 27.20
C VAL A 669 22.76 6.63 27.64
N SER A 670 22.44 7.57 26.75
CA SER A 670 22.46 9.02 27.03
C SER A 670 21.03 9.55 27.07
N ILE A 671 20.59 10.02 28.24
CA ILE A 671 19.24 10.52 28.49
C ILE A 671 19.23 12.05 28.26
N PRO A 672 18.45 12.56 27.29
CA PRO A 672 18.56 13.94 26.81
C PRO A 672 18.01 14.99 27.79
N MET A 673 18.53 16.22 27.68
CA MET A 673 18.21 17.34 28.58
C MET A 673 16.73 17.71 28.63
N SER A 674 16.00 17.45 27.53
CA SER A 674 14.57 17.73 27.34
C SER A 674 13.64 16.77 28.09
N LEU A 675 14.15 15.65 28.61
CA LEU A 675 13.30 14.63 29.23
C LEU A 675 12.64 15.14 30.51
N THR A 676 11.34 14.92 30.62
CA THR A 676 10.50 15.31 31.78
C THR A 676 9.87 14.13 32.52
N SER A 677 9.71 12.99 31.84
CA SER A 677 9.05 11.80 32.38
C SER A 677 9.65 10.51 31.82
N ILE A 678 9.85 9.50 32.68
CA ILE A 678 10.32 8.15 32.33
C ILE A 678 9.54 7.07 33.10
N GLY A 679 8.84 6.22 32.36
CA GLY A 679 7.97 5.17 32.90
C GLY A 679 8.73 3.97 33.47
N ALA A 680 8.01 3.11 34.19
CA ALA A 680 8.59 2.01 34.95
C ALA A 680 9.34 0.99 34.09
N GLU A 681 10.49 0.53 34.60
CA GLU A 681 11.40 -0.41 33.94
C GLU A 681 11.75 -0.04 32.48
N ALA A 682 11.79 1.26 32.13
CA ALA A 682 12.04 1.74 30.77
C ALA A 682 13.31 1.15 30.14
N PHE A 683 14.35 0.93 30.95
CA PHE A 683 15.60 0.24 30.58
C PHE A 683 15.84 -1.01 31.45
N GLY A 684 14.78 -1.62 32.00
CA GLY A 684 14.86 -2.85 32.78
C GLY A 684 15.32 -4.04 31.92
N ASP A 685 15.95 -5.04 32.54
CA ASP A 685 16.49 -6.25 31.86
C ASP A 685 17.52 -5.96 30.74
N CYS A 686 18.01 -4.73 30.62
CA CYS A 686 19.16 -4.38 29.77
C CYS A 686 20.46 -4.90 30.40
N VAL A 687 20.64 -6.22 30.48
CA VAL A 687 21.74 -6.91 31.22
C VAL A 687 23.16 -6.54 30.78
N ARG A 688 23.32 -5.85 29.64
CA ARG A 688 24.60 -5.35 29.12
C ARG A 688 24.89 -3.90 29.53
N LEU A 689 23.93 -3.19 30.12
CA LEU A 689 24.03 -1.76 30.40
C LEU A 689 25.01 -1.50 31.55
N LYS A 690 26.10 -0.81 31.24
CA LYS A 690 27.20 -0.49 32.17
C LYS A 690 27.32 1.00 32.47
N SER A 691 26.92 1.85 31.53
CA SER A 691 27.05 3.31 31.64
C SER A 691 25.72 4.01 31.39
N VAL A 692 25.37 4.98 32.24
CA VAL A 692 24.24 5.89 32.03
C VAL A 692 24.75 7.32 32.10
N ILE A 693 24.43 8.11 31.07
CA ILE A 693 24.67 9.56 31.04
C ILE A 693 23.30 10.24 31.17
N TRP A 694 23.14 11.08 32.19
CA TRP A 694 21.87 11.71 32.55
C TRP A 694 21.96 13.23 32.42
N ASP A 695 21.50 13.79 31.30
CA ASP A 695 21.44 15.24 31.08
C ASP A 695 20.06 15.85 31.42
N ALA A 696 19.03 15.03 31.68
CA ALA A 696 17.65 15.46 31.87
C ALA A 696 17.53 16.53 32.97
N ARG A 697 17.13 17.75 32.57
CA ARG A 697 17.26 18.94 33.42
C ARG A 697 16.34 18.92 34.63
N ASN A 698 15.06 18.58 34.42
CA ASN A 698 13.97 18.72 35.39
C ASN A 698 13.03 17.48 35.36
N CYS A 699 13.55 16.28 35.10
CA CYS A 699 12.72 15.07 35.05
C CYS A 699 12.17 14.77 36.45
N SER A 700 10.89 15.03 36.68
CA SER A 700 10.23 14.88 37.99
C SER A 700 9.32 13.65 38.07
N ASP A 701 8.89 13.12 36.93
CA ASP A 701 8.03 11.94 36.83
C ASP A 701 8.90 10.73 36.46
N PHE A 702 9.53 10.15 37.48
CA PHE A 702 10.49 9.06 37.34
C PHE A 702 9.95 7.82 38.05
N ALA A 703 9.70 6.77 37.28
CA ALA A 703 9.15 5.51 37.78
C ALA A 703 10.02 4.28 37.46
N THR A 704 11.16 4.46 36.79
CA THR A 704 12.06 3.36 36.41
C THR A 704 13.08 3.05 37.50
N SER A 705 13.58 1.82 37.52
CA SER A 705 14.97 1.57 37.92
C SER A 705 15.81 1.34 36.67
N PHE A 706 17.10 1.64 36.73
CA PHE A 706 18.07 1.10 35.76
C PHE A 706 18.64 -0.21 36.33
N PRO A 707 19.25 -1.09 35.50
CA PRO A 707 19.75 -2.38 35.98
C PRO A 707 20.89 -2.25 37.00
N GLU A 708 20.92 -3.15 37.98
CA GLU A 708 22.04 -3.33 38.95
C GLU A 708 23.40 -3.55 38.28
N THR A 709 23.42 -3.87 36.97
CA THR A 709 24.65 -4.06 36.19
C THR A 709 25.41 -2.76 35.89
N VAL A 710 24.80 -1.59 36.10
CA VAL A 710 25.40 -0.27 35.86
C VAL A 710 26.58 -0.03 36.82
N THR A 711 27.74 0.27 36.26
CA THR A 711 28.99 0.54 37.01
C THR A 711 29.37 2.02 36.98
N ALA A 712 28.76 2.83 36.10
CA ALA A 712 29.07 4.25 35.94
C ALA A 712 27.80 5.06 35.65
N PHE A 713 27.52 6.06 36.49
CA PHE A 713 26.38 6.97 36.32
C PHE A 713 26.86 8.42 36.32
N THR A 714 26.71 9.11 35.20
CA THR A 714 27.25 10.46 34.99
C THR A 714 26.12 11.49 34.88
N PHE A 715 26.12 12.50 35.75
CA PHE A 715 25.16 13.60 35.69
C PHE A 715 25.68 14.76 34.84
N GLY A 716 24.85 15.24 33.91
CA GLY A 716 25.13 16.36 33.03
C GLY A 716 25.23 17.71 33.76
N LYS A 717 26.09 18.62 33.27
CA LYS A 717 26.36 19.94 33.89
C LYS A 717 25.13 20.85 34.05
N ASN A 718 24.00 20.51 33.42
CA ASN A 718 22.76 21.28 33.42
C ASN A 718 21.62 20.65 34.25
N VAL A 719 21.84 19.51 34.91
CA VAL A 719 20.84 18.82 35.73
C VAL A 719 20.49 19.68 36.95
N ARG A 720 19.18 19.92 37.19
CA ARG A 720 18.69 20.65 38.38
C ARG A 720 18.02 19.75 39.41
N LEU A 721 17.45 18.65 38.95
CA LEU A 721 16.73 17.67 39.75
C LEU A 721 17.34 16.28 39.49
N ILE A 722 17.81 15.64 40.56
CA ILE A 722 18.10 14.22 40.56
C ILE A 722 16.84 13.50 41.07
N PRO A 723 16.17 12.65 40.26
CA PRO A 723 14.91 12.01 40.65
C PRO A 723 15.06 11.02 41.81
N SER A 724 13.96 10.74 42.48
CA SER A 724 13.87 9.64 43.45
C SER A 724 14.19 8.29 42.81
N GLY A 725 14.90 7.42 43.53
CA GLY A 725 15.21 6.05 43.11
C GLY A 725 16.16 5.88 41.91
N ILE A 726 16.77 6.95 41.39
CA ILE A 726 17.49 6.91 40.10
C ILE A 726 18.68 5.94 40.04
N CYS A 727 19.45 5.85 41.11
CA CYS A 727 20.55 4.89 41.26
C CYS A 727 20.29 3.88 42.38
N GLN A 728 19.02 3.63 42.72
CA GLN A 728 18.66 2.72 43.81
C GLN A 728 19.23 1.31 43.56
N ASP A 729 19.79 0.70 44.60
CA ASP A 729 20.37 -0.64 44.66
C ASP A 729 21.56 -0.87 43.69
N MET A 730 22.20 0.21 43.21
CA MET A 730 23.37 0.15 42.32
C MET A 730 24.69 -0.08 43.08
N ALA A 731 24.84 -1.25 43.68
CA ALA A 731 26.02 -1.64 44.46
C ALA A 731 27.36 -1.65 43.69
N LEU A 732 27.37 -1.48 42.36
CA LEU A 732 28.57 -1.47 41.52
C LEU A 732 29.12 -0.08 41.17
N ILE A 733 28.49 1.01 41.64
CA ILE A 733 28.99 2.38 41.41
C ILE A 733 29.99 2.76 42.51
N ASP A 734 31.22 3.09 42.11
CA ASP A 734 32.30 3.48 43.04
C ASP A 734 32.29 4.97 43.41
N SER A 735 31.69 5.82 42.56
CA SER A 735 31.76 7.27 42.69
C SER A 735 30.64 8.01 41.98
N ILE A 736 30.23 9.13 42.55
CA ILE A 736 29.13 9.97 42.04
C ILE A 736 29.55 11.43 42.05
N SER A 737 29.37 12.12 40.92
CA SER A 737 29.59 13.57 40.80
C SER A 737 28.24 14.29 40.70
N ILE A 738 27.97 15.19 41.64
CA ILE A 738 26.74 16.01 41.71
C ILE A 738 27.04 17.40 41.11
N PRO A 739 26.42 17.77 39.97
CA PRO A 739 26.67 19.05 39.30
C PRO A 739 26.28 20.27 40.14
N SER A 740 26.96 21.39 39.92
CA SER A 740 26.72 22.66 40.64
C SER A 740 25.35 23.28 40.43
N THR A 741 24.59 22.77 39.46
CA THR A 741 23.24 23.21 39.08
C THR A 741 22.12 22.45 39.80
N VAL A 742 22.43 21.36 40.51
CA VAL A 742 21.45 20.54 41.25
C VAL A 742 20.94 21.30 42.47
N THR A 743 19.62 21.36 42.64
CA THR A 743 18.95 22.01 43.77
C THR A 743 18.14 21.04 44.65
N HIS A 744 17.80 19.87 44.12
CA HIS A 744 17.04 18.83 44.82
C HIS A 744 17.47 17.44 44.34
N ILE A 745 17.53 16.49 45.27
CA ILE A 745 17.80 15.07 45.05
C ILE A 745 16.70 14.31 45.79
N GLY A 746 15.98 13.45 45.07
CA GLY A 746 14.82 12.75 45.62
C GLY A 746 15.16 11.61 46.59
N ASP A 747 14.12 11.16 47.29
CA ASP A 747 14.12 9.95 48.14
C ASP A 747 14.69 8.73 47.40
N PHE A 748 15.48 7.90 48.08
CA PHE A 748 16.10 6.68 47.52
C PHE A 748 17.05 6.87 46.32
N ALA A 749 17.40 8.10 45.94
CA ALA A 749 18.22 8.35 44.74
C ALA A 749 19.56 7.60 44.72
N PHE A 750 20.18 7.39 45.88
CA PHE A 750 21.46 6.68 46.07
C PHE A 750 21.40 5.65 47.23
N TYR A 751 20.21 5.12 47.51
CA TYR A 751 19.99 4.07 48.51
C TYR A 751 20.47 2.71 47.96
N GLY A 752 21.06 1.82 48.77
CA GLY A 752 21.62 0.56 48.30
C GLY A 752 22.89 0.66 47.42
N CYS A 753 23.53 1.83 47.35
CA CYS A 753 24.79 2.04 46.64
C CYS A 753 26.03 1.58 47.46
N ASP A 754 26.05 0.32 47.90
CA ASP A 754 27.06 -0.23 48.83
C ASP A 754 28.53 -0.09 48.37
N GLY A 755 28.77 0.06 47.07
CA GLY A 755 30.11 0.20 46.47
C GLY A 755 30.70 1.61 46.53
N LEU A 756 29.96 2.60 47.02
CA LEU A 756 30.28 4.02 46.86
C LEU A 756 31.46 4.45 47.77
N GLU A 757 32.62 4.75 47.16
CA GLU A 757 33.82 5.19 47.90
C GLU A 757 33.89 6.71 48.09
N ARG A 758 33.33 7.48 47.15
CA ARG A 758 33.45 8.94 47.08
C ARG A 758 32.26 9.63 46.41
N ILE A 759 31.76 10.70 47.02
CA ILE A 759 30.77 11.62 46.44
C ILE A 759 31.46 12.96 46.22
N ILE A 760 31.38 13.51 45.01
CA ILE A 760 31.96 14.81 44.65
C ILE A 760 30.81 15.75 44.31
N SER A 761 30.51 16.70 45.20
CA SER A 761 29.52 17.75 44.94
C SER A 761 30.18 19.03 44.48
N SER A 762 29.82 19.49 43.28
CA SER A 762 30.21 20.81 42.78
C SER A 762 29.25 21.93 43.24
N ALA A 763 28.19 21.61 44.00
CA ALA A 763 27.18 22.59 44.43
C ALA A 763 27.63 23.34 45.70
N SER A 764 27.80 24.67 45.59
CA SER A 764 28.25 25.53 46.71
C SER A 764 27.15 25.90 47.72
N ILE A 765 25.92 25.50 47.41
CA ILE A 765 24.79 25.42 48.32
C ILE A 765 24.35 23.95 48.28
N PRO A 766 24.25 23.24 49.41
CA PRO A 766 23.82 21.84 49.41
C PRO A 766 22.42 21.69 48.77
N PRO A 767 22.24 20.75 47.83
CA PRO A 767 20.93 20.38 47.33
C PRO A 767 20.02 19.92 48.46
N THR A 768 18.70 20.11 48.33
CA THR A 768 17.76 19.53 49.30
C THR A 768 17.68 18.01 49.13
N ILE A 769 17.86 17.27 50.23
CA ILE A 769 17.82 15.79 50.30
C ILE A 769 16.87 15.33 51.42
N SER A 770 16.61 14.02 51.50
CA SER A 770 15.77 13.38 52.52
C SER A 770 16.55 12.37 53.36
N GLU A 771 15.93 11.85 54.43
CA GLU A 771 16.53 10.81 55.27
C GLU A 771 16.86 9.51 54.51
N THR A 772 16.12 9.21 53.42
CA THR A 772 16.28 8.02 52.60
C THR A 772 17.09 8.26 51.31
N THR A 773 17.64 9.46 51.08
CA THR A 773 18.40 9.75 49.85
C THR A 773 19.68 8.90 49.76
N PHE A 774 20.34 8.65 50.90
CA PHE A 774 21.48 7.76 51.06
C PHE A 774 21.18 6.75 52.18
N GLU A 775 21.66 5.51 52.04
CA GLU A 775 21.56 4.49 53.11
C GLU A 775 22.75 4.57 54.09
N ASP A 776 23.97 4.79 53.57
CA ASP A 776 25.18 5.01 54.37
C ASP A 776 25.77 6.41 54.14
N TYR A 777 26.25 7.00 55.23
CA TYR A 777 26.88 8.33 55.30
C TYR A 777 28.37 8.25 55.71
N THR A 778 28.98 7.05 55.75
CA THR A 778 30.43 6.87 55.97
C THR A 778 31.28 7.18 54.72
N THR A 779 30.66 7.27 53.55
CA THR A 779 31.30 7.63 52.28
C THR A 779 31.97 9.01 52.34
N LYS A 780 33.14 9.17 51.70
CA LYS A 780 33.84 10.45 51.62
C LYS A 780 33.04 11.45 50.79
N LEU A 781 32.71 12.61 51.36
CA LEU A 781 31.98 13.67 50.68
C LEU A 781 32.89 14.87 50.40
N TYR A 782 33.22 15.11 49.14
CA TYR A 782 33.98 16.26 48.66
C TYR A 782 33.01 17.38 48.27
N VAL A 783 33.20 18.60 48.79
CA VAL A 783 32.35 19.78 48.53
C VAL A 783 33.18 21.00 48.12
N PRO A 784 32.62 22.03 47.46
CA PRO A 784 33.43 23.13 46.93
C PRO A 784 34.05 23.97 48.04
N ILE A 785 35.28 24.44 47.84
CA ILE A 785 36.02 25.26 48.81
C ILE A 785 35.14 26.37 49.41
N GLY A 786 35.10 26.44 50.74
CA GLY A 786 34.27 27.40 51.48
C GLY A 786 32.80 27.00 51.68
N SER A 787 32.38 25.81 51.23
CA SER A 787 31.01 25.31 51.37
C SER A 787 30.80 24.37 52.57
N LYS A 788 31.88 23.84 53.19
CA LYS A 788 31.81 22.86 54.30
C LYS A 788 30.79 23.21 55.38
N THR A 789 30.80 24.45 55.89
CA THR A 789 29.86 24.91 56.93
C THR A 789 28.40 24.78 56.49
N ARG A 790 28.07 25.10 55.23
CA ARG A 790 26.70 24.98 54.72
C ARG A 790 26.25 23.53 54.64
N TYR A 791 27.13 22.60 54.29
CA TYR A 791 26.83 21.17 54.27
C TYR A 791 26.67 20.60 55.69
N HIS A 792 27.50 21.03 56.65
CA HIS A 792 27.33 20.67 58.07
C HIS A 792 26.08 21.26 58.73
N GLU A 793 25.56 22.38 58.23
CA GLU A 793 24.31 23.01 58.71
C GLU A 793 23.06 22.54 57.97
N ALA A 794 23.20 21.77 56.88
CA ALA A 794 22.08 21.30 56.08
C ALA A 794 21.52 19.96 56.57
N ASP A 795 20.20 19.82 56.45
CA ASP A 795 19.46 18.61 56.82
C ASP A 795 20.02 17.39 56.08
N TYR A 796 20.29 16.33 56.84
CA TYR A 796 20.90 15.04 56.43
C TYR A 796 22.31 15.09 55.83
N TRP A 797 22.73 16.16 55.14
CA TRP A 797 24.13 16.33 54.72
C TRP A 797 25.09 16.38 55.92
N SER A 798 24.61 16.89 57.04
CA SER A 798 25.27 16.86 58.36
C SER A 798 25.59 15.46 58.89
N ASN A 799 25.00 14.39 58.33
CA ASN A 799 25.32 13.01 58.71
C ASN A 799 26.66 12.52 58.10
N PHE A 800 27.15 13.13 57.02
CA PHE A 800 28.46 12.78 56.43
C PHE A 800 29.59 13.24 57.36
N THR A 801 30.40 12.29 57.82
CA THR A 801 31.45 12.55 58.82
C THR A 801 32.84 12.81 58.22
N ASP A 802 33.16 12.24 57.05
CA ASP A 802 34.39 12.52 56.29
C ASP A 802 34.11 13.56 55.19
N LEU A 803 33.94 14.83 55.61
CA LEU A 803 33.63 15.97 54.73
C LEU A 803 34.90 16.71 54.31
N ARG A 804 35.19 16.70 53.01
CA ARG A 804 36.41 17.24 52.40
C ARG A 804 36.15 18.41 51.45
N ASN A 805 37.16 19.25 51.23
CA ASN A 805 37.13 20.29 50.21
C ASN A 805 37.62 19.70 48.87
N ASP A 806 36.77 19.72 47.84
CA ASP A 806 37.10 19.27 46.48
C ASP A 806 38.24 20.10 45.87
N GLY A 807 39.28 19.42 45.38
CA GLY A 807 40.48 20.04 44.81
C GLY A 807 41.30 20.91 45.75
N ALA A 808 41.08 20.86 47.07
CA ALA A 808 41.86 21.63 48.02
C ALA A 808 43.11 20.87 48.48
N SER A 809 44.26 21.51 48.33
CA SER A 809 45.51 21.09 48.93
C SER A 809 46.04 22.23 49.80
N TYR A 810 46.56 21.89 50.98
CA TYR A 810 47.14 22.86 51.90
C TYR A 810 48.64 22.62 52.08
N THR A 811 49.39 23.70 52.27
CA THR A 811 50.83 23.62 52.51
C THR A 811 51.11 23.48 54.00
N ILE A 812 51.82 22.41 54.38
CA ILE A 812 52.57 22.39 55.64
C ILE A 812 53.94 23.02 55.37
N VAL A 813 54.13 24.23 55.88
CA VAL A 813 55.42 24.93 55.84
C VAL A 813 56.18 24.63 57.14
N LEU A 814 57.14 23.72 57.06
CA LEU A 814 58.08 23.49 58.16
C LEU A 814 59.28 24.43 58.02
N SER A 815 59.68 25.03 59.14
CA SER A 815 60.80 25.96 59.23
C SER A 815 61.68 25.61 60.43
N THR A 816 62.88 26.18 60.45
CA THR A 816 63.81 26.13 61.58
C THR A 816 64.86 27.21 61.39
N ASP A 817 65.59 27.52 62.45
CA ASP A 817 66.91 28.12 62.30
C ASP A 817 67.83 27.09 61.60
N ILE A 818 68.20 27.36 60.35
CA ILE A 818 69.01 26.47 59.53
C ILE A 818 70.48 26.41 59.98
N GLU A 819 70.89 27.25 60.95
CA GLU A 819 72.16 27.10 61.66
C GLU A 819 72.07 26.20 62.89
N LYS A 820 70.87 25.74 63.26
CA LYS A 820 70.64 24.86 64.43
C LYS A 820 69.92 23.54 64.11
N GLY A 821 69.25 23.42 62.97
CA GLY A 821 68.54 22.20 62.58
C GLY A 821 68.00 22.18 61.15
N SER A 822 67.31 21.08 60.83
CA SER A 822 66.51 20.87 59.62
C SER A 822 65.18 20.21 60.00
N VAL A 823 64.22 20.17 59.06
CA VAL A 823 62.86 19.66 59.26
C VAL A 823 62.38 18.93 58.01
N SER A 824 61.51 17.93 58.17
CA SER A 824 60.97 17.10 57.07
C SER A 824 59.51 16.70 57.31
N GLY A 825 58.77 16.44 56.23
CA GLY A 825 57.31 16.26 56.24
C GLY A 825 56.52 17.54 55.96
N GLY A 826 57.19 18.62 55.57
CA GLY A 826 56.55 19.79 54.95
C GLY A 826 56.34 19.54 53.46
N GLY A 827 55.29 20.12 52.89
CA GLY A 827 54.84 19.84 51.53
C GLY A 827 53.41 20.28 51.30
N LEU A 828 52.90 20.00 50.10
CA LEU A 828 51.51 20.20 49.69
C LEU A 828 50.76 18.87 49.87
N TYR A 829 49.64 18.88 50.60
CA TYR A 829 48.88 17.68 50.98
C TYR A 829 47.39 17.92 50.81
N GLU A 830 46.59 16.88 50.59
CA GLU A 830 45.13 17.02 50.38
C GLU A 830 44.38 17.31 51.69
N ASP A 831 43.23 18.00 51.59
CA ASP A 831 42.32 18.24 52.70
C ASP A 831 41.87 16.90 53.36
N GLY A 832 42.15 16.78 54.66
CA GLY A 832 41.93 15.58 55.48
C GLY A 832 43.10 14.57 55.50
N GLU A 833 44.21 14.82 54.81
CA GLU A 833 45.36 13.89 54.79
C GLU A 833 46.09 13.85 56.16
N ILE A 834 46.56 12.67 56.59
CA ILE A 834 47.29 12.51 57.87
C ILE A 834 48.80 12.37 57.61
N VAL A 835 49.51 13.48 57.79
CA VAL A 835 50.94 13.65 57.52
C VAL A 835 51.77 13.40 58.78
N ARG A 836 53.00 12.90 58.62
CA ARG A 836 54.01 12.83 59.69
C ARG A 836 55.10 13.87 59.45
N ILE A 837 55.42 14.66 60.47
CA ILE A 837 56.50 15.66 60.45
C ILE A 837 57.60 15.34 61.48
N SER A 838 58.84 15.74 61.19
CA SER A 838 60.00 15.55 62.07
C SER A 838 61.03 16.66 61.95
N ALA A 839 61.84 16.81 63.00
CA ALA A 839 62.93 17.79 63.11
C ALA A 839 64.26 17.09 63.42
N THR A 840 65.34 17.50 62.76
CA THR A 840 66.67 16.89 62.88
C THR A 840 67.70 17.97 63.24
N PRO A 841 68.42 17.87 64.38
CA PRO A 841 69.37 18.90 64.78
C PRO A 841 70.59 19.01 63.85
N LYS A 842 71.14 20.23 63.74
CA LYS A 842 72.43 20.50 63.10
C LYS A 842 73.52 20.38 64.17
N VAL A 843 74.76 20.12 63.74
CA VAL A 843 75.92 19.96 64.62
C VAL A 843 76.03 21.14 65.57
N GLY A 844 76.25 20.84 66.85
CA GLY A 844 76.28 21.84 67.92
C GLY A 844 74.95 22.09 68.61
N TYR A 845 73.86 21.41 68.22
CA TYR A 845 72.55 21.59 68.86
C TYR A 845 71.71 20.31 69.05
N LEU A 846 70.72 20.34 69.96
CA LEU A 846 69.69 19.30 70.20
C LEU A 846 68.27 19.86 70.05
N PHE A 847 67.33 19.05 69.53
CA PHE A 847 65.92 19.44 69.34
C PHE A 847 65.21 19.60 70.69
N ALA A 848 64.54 20.74 70.87
CA ALA A 848 63.80 21.07 72.09
C ALA A 848 62.28 20.87 71.92
N ARG A 849 61.68 21.46 70.88
CA ARG A 849 60.22 21.47 70.63
C ARG A 849 59.88 22.11 69.27
N TRP A 850 58.63 21.97 68.87
CA TRP A 850 57.97 22.76 67.83
C TRP A 850 57.39 24.08 68.38
N SER A 851 57.16 25.05 67.50
CA SER A 851 56.69 26.40 67.82
C SER A 851 55.28 26.50 68.40
N ASP A 852 54.45 25.46 68.22
CA ASP A 852 53.15 25.30 68.91
C ASP A 852 53.30 24.70 70.32
N GLY A 853 54.54 24.49 70.78
CA GLY A 853 54.88 23.95 72.09
C GLY A 853 54.97 22.42 72.16
N ASN A 854 54.66 21.71 71.07
CA ASN A 854 54.69 20.25 71.04
C ASN A 854 56.15 19.72 71.05
N THR A 855 56.48 18.76 71.92
CA THR A 855 57.82 18.17 72.05
C THR A 855 57.98 16.81 71.33
N GLU A 856 56.91 16.27 70.76
CA GLU A 856 56.89 14.99 70.05
C GLU A 856 57.55 15.12 68.67
N ASN A 857 58.49 14.22 68.38
CA ASN A 857 59.30 14.24 67.17
C ASN A 857 59.78 12.81 66.84
N PRO A 858 59.28 12.16 65.77
CA PRO A 858 58.27 12.64 64.81
C PRO A 858 56.84 12.70 65.39
N ARG A 859 55.99 13.58 64.86
CA ARG A 859 54.56 13.75 65.22
C ARG A 859 53.63 13.59 64.01
N LYS A 860 52.35 13.29 64.24
CA LYS A 860 51.29 13.26 63.20
C LYS A 860 50.47 14.55 63.19
N ILE A 861 49.94 14.93 62.02
CA ILE A 861 49.07 16.11 61.80
C ILE A 861 48.01 15.72 60.77
N THR A 862 46.74 16.08 61.01
CA THR A 862 45.68 16.05 59.97
C THR A 862 45.66 17.41 59.26
N VAL A 863 45.65 17.40 57.92
CA VAL A 863 45.78 18.60 57.09
C VAL A 863 44.42 19.19 56.77
N GLU A 864 44.00 20.21 57.51
CA GLU A 864 42.68 20.86 57.37
C GLU A 864 42.77 22.35 56.97
N SER A 865 43.98 22.92 56.98
CA SER A 865 44.30 24.28 56.57
C SER A 865 45.81 24.46 56.38
N GLU A 866 46.21 25.61 55.82
CA GLU A 866 47.62 26.06 55.79
C GLU A 866 48.22 26.07 57.20
N LEU A 867 49.37 25.41 57.38
CA LEU A 867 49.99 25.26 58.70
C LEU A 867 51.49 25.54 58.63
N SER A 868 51.94 26.49 59.46
CA SER A 868 53.37 26.83 59.60
C SER A 868 53.89 26.44 60.99
N LEU A 869 54.95 25.63 61.03
CA LEU A 869 55.59 25.19 62.29
C LEU A 869 57.11 25.39 62.22
N THR A 870 57.70 25.81 63.34
CA THR A 870 59.16 26.01 63.46
C THR A 870 59.74 25.05 64.50
N ALA A 871 60.87 24.40 64.22
CA ALA A 871 61.61 23.60 65.19
C ALA A 871 62.67 24.42 65.96
N GLU A 872 62.75 24.24 67.28
CA GLU A 872 63.68 24.94 68.19
C GLU A 872 64.79 24.00 68.72
N PHE A 873 66.00 24.54 68.97
CA PHE A 873 67.23 23.76 69.25
C PHE A 873 68.21 24.44 70.25
N THR A 874 69.05 23.69 71.01
CA THR A 874 69.94 24.19 72.12
C THR A 874 71.41 23.68 72.12
N ALA A 875 72.39 24.44 72.64
CA ALA A 875 73.84 24.47 72.28
C ALA A 875 74.89 23.63 73.09
N VAL A 876 76.18 23.59 72.65
CA VAL A 876 77.22 22.56 72.94
C VAL A 876 78.71 23.10 72.97
N CYS A 877 79.73 22.41 73.56
CA CYS A 877 81.16 22.85 73.81
C CYS A 877 82.26 22.08 73.01
N ARG A 878 83.47 22.64 72.74
CA ARG A 878 84.42 22.10 71.71
C ARG A 878 85.64 21.30 72.20
N LEU A 879 86.07 20.35 71.36
CA LEU A 879 87.40 19.72 71.37
C LEU A 879 88.01 19.80 69.96
N SER A 880 89.30 20.15 69.87
CA SER A 880 90.08 20.25 68.63
C SER A 880 91.15 19.16 68.52
N VAL A 881 91.34 18.66 67.30
CA VAL A 881 92.40 17.73 66.92
C VAL A 881 92.85 18.11 65.51
N LEU A 882 94.15 18.06 65.23
CA LEU A 882 94.82 18.58 64.03
C LEU A 882 95.71 17.53 63.33
N SER A 883 96.39 17.94 62.25
CA SER A 883 97.42 17.19 61.52
C SER A 883 98.75 17.97 61.41
N ASN A 884 99.87 17.25 61.20
CA ASN A 884 101.24 17.74 61.11
C ASN A 884 101.43 18.60 59.86
N ASP A 885 100.71 18.20 58.82
CA ASP A 885 100.56 18.87 57.56
C ASP A 885 99.13 18.60 57.11
N ALA A 886 98.33 19.67 57.08
CA ALA A 886 96.94 19.63 56.64
C ALA A 886 96.79 19.50 55.11
N THR A 887 97.91 19.43 54.36
CA THR A 887 97.88 18.89 52.99
C THR A 887 97.97 17.36 52.99
N MET A 888 98.45 16.74 54.07
CA MET A 888 98.74 15.31 54.11
C MET A 888 97.74 14.47 54.93
N GLY A 889 96.98 15.07 55.85
CA GLY A 889 95.87 14.37 56.52
C GLY A 889 94.90 15.16 57.39
N THR A 890 93.80 14.50 57.74
CA THR A 890 92.71 14.93 58.64
C THR A 890 92.62 14.03 59.87
N VAL A 891 91.75 14.38 60.81
CA VAL A 891 91.55 13.71 62.09
C VAL A 891 90.10 13.84 62.57
N LYS A 892 89.74 13.04 63.58
CA LYS A 892 88.40 12.86 64.14
C LYS A 892 88.46 12.78 65.67
N GLY A 893 87.29 12.90 66.29
CA GLY A 893 87.15 13.12 67.74
C GLY A 893 87.28 14.58 68.15
N SER A 894 87.72 15.46 67.23
CA SER A 894 87.26 16.84 67.22
C SER A 894 85.74 16.84 67.16
N GLY A 895 85.09 17.70 67.94
CA GLY A 895 83.64 17.75 67.98
C GLY A 895 83.10 18.70 69.03
N GLU A 896 81.80 18.95 68.92
CA GLU A 896 81.04 19.65 69.94
C GLU A 896 80.32 18.62 70.82
N TYR A 897 80.58 18.66 72.13
CA TYR A 897 79.99 17.79 73.13
C TYR A 897 79.33 18.59 74.26
N ALA A 898 78.26 18.07 74.84
CA ALA A 898 77.65 18.71 76.01
C ALA A 898 78.69 18.76 77.13
N GLU A 899 78.71 19.85 77.89
CA GLU A 899 79.69 20.09 78.96
C GLU A 899 79.85 18.84 79.86
N SER A 900 81.08 18.35 80.06
CA SER A 900 81.44 17.10 80.77
C SER A 900 81.32 15.74 80.02
N THR A 901 81.46 15.70 78.68
CA THR A 901 81.35 14.45 77.88
C THR A 901 82.71 13.75 77.63
N ILE A 902 82.69 12.42 77.41
CA ILE A 902 83.87 11.58 77.06
C ILE A 902 83.84 11.22 75.55
N VAL A 903 85.01 11.22 74.91
CA VAL A 903 85.23 11.29 73.46
C VAL A 903 86.33 10.32 72.99
N ILE A 904 86.31 9.89 71.71
CA ILE A 904 87.36 9.05 71.09
C ILE A 904 87.85 9.68 69.77
N LEU A 905 89.17 9.81 69.64
CA LEU A 905 89.91 10.48 68.55
C LEU A 905 90.43 9.50 67.50
N SER A 906 90.57 9.89 66.24
CA SER A 906 91.17 9.07 65.17
C SER A 906 91.84 9.92 64.07
N ALA A 907 92.70 9.35 63.22
CA ALA A 907 93.46 10.06 62.17
C ALA A 907 93.33 9.40 60.78
N LEU A 908 93.28 10.22 59.72
CA LEU A 908 92.75 9.83 58.40
C LEU A 908 93.32 10.72 57.25
N PRO A 909 94.06 10.19 56.25
CA PRO A 909 94.85 10.99 55.31
C PRO A 909 94.11 11.91 54.31
N ASN A 910 94.88 12.80 53.66
CA ASN A 910 94.43 13.80 52.67
C ASN A 910 95.02 13.53 51.29
N GLU A 911 94.44 14.17 50.29
CA GLU A 911 94.89 14.17 48.90
C GLU A 911 96.33 14.65 48.79
N GLY A 912 97.14 13.89 48.07
CA GLY A 912 98.58 13.94 48.20
C GLY A 912 99.16 12.80 49.08
N PHE A 913 98.46 12.15 50.05
CA PHE A 913 99.15 11.41 51.13
C PHE A 913 98.39 10.26 51.92
N GLN A 914 99.02 9.57 52.92
CA GLN A 914 98.55 8.45 53.81
C GLN A 914 99.04 8.51 55.30
N PHE A 915 98.36 7.99 56.35
CA PHE A 915 98.65 8.21 57.82
C PHE A 915 99.78 7.39 58.50
N ALA A 916 100.40 7.97 59.56
CA ALA A 916 101.52 7.44 60.35
C ALA A 916 101.39 7.46 61.92
N ARG A 917 101.26 8.60 62.63
CA ARG A 917 101.26 8.69 64.14
C ARG A 917 100.75 10.04 64.73
N TRP A 918 100.69 10.20 66.06
CA TRP A 918 100.30 11.44 66.79
C TRP A 918 101.48 12.20 67.44
N ASN A 919 101.29 13.51 67.71
CA ASN A 919 102.33 14.46 68.14
C ASN A 919 102.78 14.37 69.60
N ASP A 920 101.93 13.87 70.50
CA ASP A 920 102.32 13.54 71.87
C ASP A 920 102.96 12.15 71.99
N GLY A 921 103.22 11.51 70.85
CA GLY A 921 103.93 10.23 70.74
C GLY A 921 103.04 9.00 70.62
N SER A 922 101.71 9.14 70.67
CA SER A 922 100.80 8.00 70.49
C SER A 922 100.78 7.50 69.04
N THR A 923 100.63 6.19 68.84
CA THR A 923 100.27 5.58 67.55
C THR A 923 98.87 4.95 67.56
N GLU A 924 98.15 5.02 68.69
CA GLU A 924 96.79 4.48 68.80
C GLU A 924 95.80 5.35 68.02
N ASN A 925 95.10 4.70 67.10
CA ASN A 925 94.12 5.32 66.22
C ASN A 925 92.98 4.30 66.02
N PRO A 926 91.85 4.36 66.75
CA PRO A 926 91.38 5.47 67.61
C PRO A 926 91.91 5.52 69.07
N ARG A 927 91.68 6.63 69.80
CA ARG A 927 92.20 6.96 71.16
C ARG A 927 91.20 7.74 72.05
N PRO A 928 90.90 7.39 73.32
CA PRO A 928 89.92 8.10 74.19
C PRO A 928 90.44 9.35 74.96
N MET A 929 89.53 10.29 75.33
CA MET A 929 89.75 11.58 76.03
C MET A 929 88.44 12.11 76.71
N THR A 930 88.50 13.04 77.68
CA THR A 930 87.32 13.71 78.31
C THR A 930 87.32 15.23 78.05
N VAL A 931 86.16 15.83 77.74
CA VAL A 931 85.99 17.25 77.38
C VAL A 931 85.33 18.04 78.52
N MET A 932 86.06 19.03 79.03
CA MET A 932 85.63 19.97 80.08
C MET A 932 85.64 21.42 79.57
N ASP A 933 86.50 21.71 78.59
CA ASP A 933 86.84 23.02 78.03
C ASP A 933 87.65 22.85 76.71
N ASP A 934 87.78 23.92 75.92
CA ASP A 934 88.38 23.90 74.57
C ASP A 934 89.87 23.46 74.59
N THR A 935 90.22 22.38 73.86
CA THR A 935 91.51 21.63 73.95
C THR A 935 92.04 21.20 72.56
N GLU A 936 93.37 20.95 72.36
CA GLU A 936 94.01 20.69 71.02
C GLU A 936 95.09 19.55 70.98
N LEU A 937 95.19 18.77 69.87
CA LEU A 937 96.14 17.62 69.61
C LEU A 937 96.53 17.48 68.09
N THR A 938 97.50 16.64 67.63
CA THR A 938 97.97 16.61 66.19
C THR A 938 98.48 15.25 65.60
N ALA A 939 98.32 14.92 64.29
CA ALA A 939 98.61 13.62 63.56
C ALA A 939 99.52 13.66 62.28
N GLU A 940 100.20 12.58 61.80
CA GLU A 940 101.30 12.57 60.75
C GLU A 940 101.06 11.72 59.44
N PHE A 941 101.53 12.09 58.20
CA PHE A 941 101.13 11.45 56.87
C PHE A 941 102.16 11.47 55.62
N LEU A 942 101.94 10.78 54.42
CA LEU A 942 102.91 10.42 53.26
C LEU A 942 102.38 10.19 51.73
N PRO A 943 103.10 10.48 50.57
CA PRO A 943 102.72 10.87 49.10
C PRO A 943 101.71 10.21 48.01
N LEU A 944 101.45 10.90 46.82
CA LEU A 944 100.73 10.57 45.50
C LEU A 944 101.47 11.06 44.16
N HIS A 945 100.98 10.76 42.92
CA HIS A 945 101.48 11.10 41.52
C HIS A 945 100.40 11.53 40.47
N SER A 946 100.74 12.06 39.26
CA SER A 946 99.77 12.68 38.30
C SER A 946 99.36 11.90 37.02
N LEU A 947 98.24 12.29 36.38
CA LEU A 947 97.73 11.80 35.08
C LEU A 947 97.10 12.95 34.28
N SER A 948 97.43 13.08 32.99
CA SER A 948 97.02 14.19 32.10
C SER A 948 96.36 13.66 30.82
N VAL A 949 95.21 14.24 30.46
CA VAL A 949 94.36 13.77 29.36
C VAL A 949 93.82 14.95 28.56
N ALA A 950 93.95 14.91 27.23
CA ALA A 950 93.58 16.00 26.32
C ALA A 950 92.66 15.56 25.15
N ALA A 951 92.04 16.51 24.45
CA ALA A 951 91.44 16.28 23.13
C ALA A 951 92.47 16.60 22.02
N ASP A 952 92.32 15.99 20.85
CA ASP A 952 93.14 16.24 19.65
C ASP A 952 93.05 17.70 19.20
N ASN A 953 91.88 18.31 19.37
CA ASN A 953 91.62 19.72 19.18
C ASN A 953 90.50 20.17 20.15
N THR A 954 90.70 21.29 20.84
CA THR A 954 89.71 21.81 21.80
C THR A 954 88.42 22.32 21.15
N THR A 955 88.36 22.42 19.81
CA THR A 955 87.12 22.74 19.10
C THR A 955 86.29 21.51 18.73
N THR A 956 86.85 20.30 18.71
CA THR A 956 86.16 19.06 18.28
C THR A 956 85.58 18.26 19.46
N GLY A 957 86.16 18.37 20.65
CA GLY A 957 85.60 17.76 21.87
C GLY A 957 86.34 18.12 23.16
N ILE A 958 85.83 17.59 24.26
CA ILE A 958 86.29 17.78 25.65
C ILE A 958 86.59 16.39 26.24
N VAL A 959 87.53 16.30 27.19
CA VAL A 959 87.86 15.05 27.89
C VAL A 959 87.95 15.26 29.40
N GLU A 960 87.75 14.18 30.16
CA GLU A 960 87.81 14.18 31.63
C GLU A 960 88.64 12.99 32.15
N GLY A 961 89.12 13.09 33.40
CA GLY A 961 89.87 12.04 34.09
C GLY A 961 91.37 12.32 34.32
N SER A 962 91.84 13.53 33.98
CA SER A 962 93.12 14.07 34.48
C SER A 962 93.04 14.32 36.00
N GLY A 963 94.11 14.04 36.75
CA GLY A 963 94.15 14.23 38.21
C GLY A 963 95.42 13.70 38.90
N GLU A 964 95.48 13.76 40.23
CA GLU A 964 96.54 13.16 41.04
C GLU A 964 96.05 12.02 41.94
N TYR A 965 96.90 11.02 42.15
CA TYR A 965 96.52 9.64 42.48
C TYR A 965 97.60 8.94 43.31
N ALA A 966 97.21 8.25 44.39
CA ALA A 966 98.19 7.56 45.25
C ALA A 966 99.05 6.62 44.43
N GLU A 967 100.34 6.52 44.74
CA GLU A 967 101.27 5.58 44.11
C GLU A 967 100.65 4.16 44.12
N GLY A 968 100.08 3.72 42.98
CA GLY A 968 99.28 2.49 42.87
C GLY A 968 97.77 2.60 42.58
N THR A 969 97.21 3.77 42.28
CA THR A 969 95.74 3.97 42.14
C THR A 969 95.21 3.83 40.71
N VAL A 970 93.94 3.40 40.54
CA VAL A 970 93.27 3.21 39.24
C VAL A 970 92.18 4.28 39.01
N VAL A 971 92.06 4.77 37.78
CA VAL A 971 91.35 5.99 37.33
C VAL A 971 90.50 5.68 36.09
N ILE A 972 89.37 6.36 35.87
CA ILE A 972 88.53 6.17 34.67
C ILE A 972 88.34 7.51 33.94
N LEU A 973 88.70 7.54 32.65
CA LEU A 973 88.69 8.69 31.73
C LEU A 973 87.39 8.78 30.92
N SER A 974 86.99 9.97 30.43
CA SER A 974 85.84 10.16 29.54
C SER A 974 86.16 11.12 28.38
N ALA A 975 85.41 11.06 27.28
CA ALA A 975 85.52 11.96 26.13
C ALA A 975 84.13 12.37 25.58
N LEU A 976 83.84 13.66 25.59
CA LEU A 976 82.55 14.25 25.21
C LEU A 976 82.73 15.14 23.96
N PRO A 977 82.12 14.81 22.81
CA PRO A 977 82.27 15.62 21.59
C PRO A 977 81.55 16.97 21.71
N ASN A 978 82.06 17.97 20.96
CA ASN A 978 81.38 19.24 20.76
C ASN A 978 80.32 19.14 19.65
N GLU A 979 79.43 20.15 19.57
CA GLU A 979 78.41 20.26 18.52
C GLU A 979 79.02 20.17 17.12
N GLY A 980 78.50 19.28 16.27
CA GLY A 980 79.04 18.98 14.94
C GLY A 980 80.12 17.89 14.88
N PHE A 981 80.42 17.19 15.99
CA PHE A 981 81.43 16.12 16.05
C PHE A 981 80.97 14.89 16.84
N GLN A 982 81.70 13.77 16.72
CA GLN A 982 81.58 12.59 17.60
C GLN A 982 82.95 12.05 18.04
N PHE A 983 83.02 11.40 19.22
CA PHE A 983 84.23 10.73 19.69
C PHE A 983 84.54 9.48 18.86
N ALA A 984 85.79 9.31 18.44
CA ALA A 984 86.24 8.15 17.67
C ALA A 984 87.06 7.15 18.48
N ARG A 985 88.14 7.61 19.14
CA ARG A 985 89.08 6.77 19.92
C ARG A 985 90.07 7.61 20.73
N TRP A 986 90.86 6.95 21.59
CA TRP A 986 92.07 7.49 22.20
C TRP A 986 93.31 7.24 21.32
N ASN A 987 94.36 8.04 21.50
CA ASN A 987 95.58 8.09 20.68
C ASN A 987 96.45 6.82 20.75
N ASP A 988 96.31 6.02 21.81
CA ASP A 988 96.90 4.69 21.93
C ASP A 988 96.03 3.56 21.32
N GLY A 989 94.90 3.92 20.71
CA GLY A 989 94.03 3.05 19.93
C GLY A 989 92.79 2.52 20.66
N SER A 990 92.58 2.86 21.94
CA SER A 990 91.37 2.42 22.66
C SER A 990 90.11 3.14 22.19
N THR A 991 89.02 2.43 21.94
CA THR A 991 87.69 3.01 21.65
C THR A 991 86.77 3.05 22.87
N GLU A 992 87.24 2.61 24.05
CA GLU A 992 86.43 2.62 25.28
C GLU A 992 86.27 4.05 25.81
N ASN A 993 85.06 4.38 26.25
CA ASN A 993 84.69 5.69 26.79
C ASN A 993 83.39 5.54 27.62
N PRO A 994 83.44 5.62 28.96
CA PRO A 994 84.61 5.88 29.80
C PRO A 994 85.64 4.73 29.84
N ARG A 995 86.90 5.00 30.22
CA ARG A 995 88.06 4.08 30.09
C ARG A 995 88.98 4.03 31.32
N PRO A 996 89.28 2.85 31.92
CA PRO A 996 90.21 2.73 33.06
C PRO A 996 91.73 2.80 32.72
N VAL A 997 92.53 3.36 33.64
CA VAL A 997 94.01 3.56 33.61
C VAL A 997 94.60 3.48 35.03
N THR A 998 95.82 2.96 35.24
CA THR A 998 96.48 2.90 36.57
C THR A 998 97.66 3.85 36.66
N VAL A 999 97.74 4.64 37.73
CA VAL A 999 98.75 5.70 37.95
C VAL A 999 99.80 5.23 38.95
N MET A 1000 101.01 5.06 38.43
CA MET A 1000 102.23 4.72 39.18
C MET A 1000 103.29 5.84 39.09
N GLU A 1001 103.17 6.69 38.08
CA GLU A 1001 104.04 7.81 37.70
C GLU A 1001 103.28 8.73 36.72
N ASP A 1002 103.82 9.91 36.43
CA ASP A 1002 103.19 10.92 35.56
C ASP A 1002 102.95 10.42 34.12
N THR A 1003 101.70 10.48 33.64
CA THR A 1003 101.24 9.84 32.38
C THR A 1003 100.38 10.78 31.50
N GLU A 1004 100.46 10.68 30.15
CA GLU A 1004 99.69 11.51 29.18
C GLU A 1004 98.89 10.70 28.13
N LEU A 1005 97.63 11.08 27.84
CA LEU A 1005 96.73 10.46 26.84
C LEU A 1005 95.90 11.51 26.04
N THR A 1006 95.37 11.15 24.86
CA THR A 1006 94.61 12.11 24.00
C THR A 1006 93.43 11.47 23.25
N ALA A 1007 92.28 12.14 23.14
CA ALA A 1007 91.08 11.68 22.39
C ALA A 1007 90.98 12.29 20.97
N GLU A 1008 90.56 11.48 19.99
CA GLU A 1008 90.34 11.84 18.59
C GLU A 1008 88.83 11.95 18.27
N PHE A 1009 88.43 12.99 17.52
CA PHE A 1009 87.03 13.32 17.23
C PHE A 1009 86.78 13.53 15.72
N LEU A 1010 85.66 13.05 15.18
CA LEU A 1010 85.30 13.11 13.75
C LEU A 1010 84.08 14.02 13.49
N PRO A 1011 84.01 14.72 12.35
CA PRO A 1011 82.91 15.64 12.01
C PRO A 1011 81.60 14.92 11.64
N LEU A 1012 80.49 15.64 11.84
CA LEU A 1012 79.14 15.33 11.36
C LEU A 1012 78.86 16.09 10.05
N HIS A 1013 78.12 15.44 9.15
CA HIS A 1013 77.67 15.99 7.87
C HIS A 1013 76.16 15.80 7.70
N SER A 1014 75.53 16.76 7.03
CA SER A 1014 74.09 16.79 6.81
C SER A 1014 73.68 16.06 5.53
N LEU A 1015 72.67 15.20 5.64
CA LEU A 1015 72.01 14.54 4.51
C LEU A 1015 70.58 15.06 4.43
N SER A 1016 70.25 15.76 3.34
CA SER A 1016 68.94 16.35 3.08
C SER A 1016 68.24 15.59 1.95
N VAL A 1017 67.12 14.95 2.27
CA VAL A 1017 66.32 14.16 1.32
C VAL A 1017 64.95 14.82 1.13
N THR A 1018 64.57 15.04 -0.12
CA THR A 1018 63.33 15.76 -0.51
C THR A 1018 62.53 14.99 -1.56
N ALA A 1019 61.26 15.34 -1.75
CA ALA A 1019 60.41 14.87 -2.85
C ALA A 1019 60.12 16.03 -3.82
N ASP A 1020 59.99 15.75 -5.12
CA ASP A 1020 59.68 16.76 -6.14
C ASP A 1020 58.21 17.21 -6.13
N ALA A 1021 57.30 16.35 -5.65
CA ALA A 1021 55.90 16.65 -5.41
C ALA A 1021 55.63 17.08 -3.95
N THR A 1022 54.83 18.13 -3.77
CA THR A 1022 54.61 18.82 -2.47
C THR A 1022 53.82 18.03 -1.40
N THR A 1023 53.57 16.74 -1.61
CA THR A 1023 52.75 15.88 -0.74
C THR A 1023 53.39 14.55 -0.35
N ASP A 1024 54.51 14.17 -0.98
CA ASP A 1024 55.05 12.81 -0.91
C ASP A 1024 56.14 12.68 0.17
N ILE A 1025 56.30 11.47 0.73
CA ILE A 1025 57.13 11.23 1.92
C ILE A 1025 58.44 10.56 1.52
N VAL A 1026 59.55 11.16 1.95
CA VAL A 1026 60.90 10.56 1.89
C VAL A 1026 61.49 10.46 3.30
N GLU A 1027 62.17 9.35 3.56
CA GLU A 1027 62.81 9.05 4.84
C GLU A 1027 64.33 8.88 4.66
N GLY A 1028 65.11 9.38 5.63
CA GLY A 1028 66.58 9.27 5.67
C GLY A 1028 67.34 10.60 5.86
N SER A 1029 66.65 11.73 5.97
CA SER A 1029 67.29 13.03 6.28
C SER A 1029 67.79 13.07 7.73
N GLY A 1030 68.99 13.63 7.95
CA GLY A 1030 69.59 13.75 9.28
C GLY A 1030 71.06 14.18 9.24
N GLU A 1031 71.69 14.28 10.42
CA GLU A 1031 73.14 14.46 10.53
C GLU A 1031 73.83 13.13 10.87
N TYR A 1032 74.92 12.84 10.16
CA TYR A 1032 75.62 11.57 10.20
C TYR A 1032 77.13 11.82 10.19
N ALA A 1033 77.90 11.01 10.94
CA ALA A 1033 79.35 11.14 10.94
C ALA A 1033 79.97 10.74 9.61
N GLU A 1034 81.10 11.37 9.26
CA GLU A 1034 81.86 11.09 8.04
C GLU A 1034 82.14 9.57 7.92
N GLY A 1035 81.68 8.95 6.81
CA GLY A 1035 81.76 7.51 6.56
C GLY A 1035 80.52 6.68 6.89
N THR A 1036 79.44 7.27 7.44
CA THR A 1036 78.22 6.54 7.81
C THR A 1036 77.40 6.13 6.59
N VAL A 1037 76.85 4.90 6.57
CA VAL A 1037 75.92 4.43 5.53
C VAL A 1037 74.47 4.56 5.99
N VAL A 1038 73.67 5.32 5.26
CA VAL A 1038 72.25 5.61 5.51
C VAL A 1038 71.39 4.95 4.43
N ILE A 1039 70.21 4.43 4.78
CA ILE A 1039 69.26 3.83 3.83
C ILE A 1039 68.09 4.79 3.62
N LEU A 1040 67.96 5.30 2.40
CA LEU A 1040 66.89 6.20 1.97
C LEU A 1040 65.67 5.44 1.48
N SER A 1041 64.47 5.90 1.81
CA SER A 1041 63.20 5.32 1.31
C SER A 1041 62.29 6.43 0.77
N ALA A 1042 61.66 6.19 -0.38
CA ALA A 1042 60.71 7.11 -1.00
C ALA A 1042 59.33 6.43 -1.15
N LEU A 1043 58.32 6.95 -0.46
CA LEU A 1043 56.97 6.37 -0.37
C LEU A 1043 55.98 7.21 -1.20
N PRO A 1044 55.48 6.69 -2.35
CA PRO A 1044 54.51 7.41 -3.17
C PRO A 1044 53.12 7.43 -2.52
N ASN A 1045 52.41 8.55 -2.68
CA ASN A 1045 50.97 8.62 -2.39
C ASN A 1045 50.13 7.93 -3.47
N GLU A 1046 48.85 7.71 -3.15
CA GLU A 1046 47.88 7.06 -4.03
C GLU A 1046 47.78 7.77 -5.39
N GLY A 1047 48.11 7.05 -6.48
CA GLY A 1047 48.11 7.56 -7.85
C GLY A 1047 49.47 7.95 -8.43
N PHE A 1048 50.58 7.79 -7.67
CA PHE A 1048 51.95 8.02 -8.15
C PHE A 1048 52.82 6.77 -7.97
N GLN A 1049 53.95 6.69 -8.69
CA GLN A 1049 55.01 5.71 -8.45
C GLN A 1049 56.39 6.39 -8.44
N PHE A 1050 57.29 5.91 -7.59
CA PHE A 1050 58.68 6.36 -7.56
C PHE A 1050 59.37 6.02 -8.87
N ALA A 1051 59.93 7.03 -9.55
CA ALA A 1051 60.62 6.85 -10.83
C ALA A 1051 62.13 6.67 -10.62
N ARG A 1052 62.77 7.57 -9.88
CA ARG A 1052 64.22 7.62 -9.63
C ARG A 1052 64.59 8.72 -8.63
N TRP A 1053 65.84 8.73 -8.19
CA TRP A 1053 66.48 9.89 -7.57
C TRP A 1053 66.99 10.87 -8.63
N ASN A 1054 67.16 12.14 -8.26
CA ASN A 1054 67.64 13.25 -9.12
C ASN A 1054 69.04 13.03 -9.73
N ASP A 1055 69.88 12.20 -9.11
CA ASP A 1055 71.17 11.76 -9.64
C ASP A 1055 71.08 10.60 -10.65
N GLY A 1056 69.86 10.12 -10.94
CA GLY A 1056 69.54 9.07 -11.90
C GLY A 1056 69.49 7.66 -11.33
N ASN A 1057 69.71 7.46 -10.03
CA ASN A 1057 69.63 6.14 -9.39
C ASN A 1057 68.16 5.67 -9.25
N THR A 1058 67.85 4.41 -9.54
CA THR A 1058 66.48 3.84 -9.51
C THR A 1058 66.22 2.88 -8.34
N GLU A 1059 67.15 2.72 -7.41
CA GLU A 1059 66.98 1.86 -6.22
C GLU A 1059 66.11 2.56 -5.16
N ASN A 1060 65.19 1.81 -4.56
CA ASN A 1060 64.34 2.27 -3.46
C ASN A 1060 63.87 1.03 -2.65
N PRO A 1061 64.28 0.86 -1.37
CA PRO A 1061 65.18 1.75 -0.63
C PRO A 1061 66.64 1.71 -1.13
N ARG A 1062 67.39 2.80 -0.92
CA ARG A 1062 68.74 3.04 -1.46
C ARG A 1062 69.77 3.31 -0.36
N PRO A 1063 70.91 2.60 -0.31
CA PRO A 1063 72.03 2.95 0.58
C PRO A 1063 72.87 4.13 0.02
N VAL A 1064 73.27 5.05 0.89
CA VAL A 1064 74.15 6.21 0.61
C VAL A 1064 75.21 6.31 1.70
N THR A 1065 76.48 6.53 1.35
CA THR A 1065 77.55 6.80 2.34
C THR A 1065 77.75 8.30 2.46
N VAL A 1066 77.57 8.86 3.65
CA VAL A 1066 77.72 10.29 3.94
C VAL A 1066 79.20 10.60 4.17
N MET A 1067 79.80 11.30 3.20
CA MET A 1067 81.21 11.74 3.26
C MET A 1067 81.34 13.27 3.27
N GLU A 1068 80.27 13.99 2.95
CA GLU A 1068 80.15 15.45 2.91
C GLU A 1068 78.65 15.82 2.94
N ASP A 1069 78.33 17.11 3.09
CA ASP A 1069 76.94 17.59 3.04
C ASP A 1069 76.29 17.25 1.69
N THR A 1070 75.17 16.52 1.72
CA THR A 1070 74.59 15.88 0.52
C THR A 1070 73.09 16.17 0.40
N GLU A 1071 72.64 16.67 -0.76
CA GLU A 1071 71.21 16.84 -1.08
C GLU A 1071 70.75 15.85 -2.16
N LEU A 1072 69.66 15.12 -1.90
CA LEU A 1072 69.04 14.17 -2.85
C LEU A 1072 67.52 14.40 -2.92
N THR A 1073 66.95 14.24 -4.12
CA THR A 1073 65.50 14.41 -4.36
C THR A 1073 64.93 13.18 -5.05
N ALA A 1074 63.81 12.65 -4.56
CA ALA A 1074 63.03 11.61 -5.22
C ALA A 1074 62.09 12.22 -6.27
N GLU A 1075 62.10 11.67 -7.48
CA GLU A 1075 61.21 12.03 -8.60
C GLU A 1075 60.08 10.98 -8.72
N PHE A 1076 58.83 11.45 -8.87
CA PHE A 1076 57.63 10.61 -8.96
C PHE A 1076 56.85 10.81 -10.28
N GLU A 1077 56.26 9.74 -10.83
CA GLU A 1077 55.45 9.78 -12.05
C GLU A 1077 54.01 9.27 -11.85
N THR A 1078 53.07 9.70 -12.69
CA THR A 1078 51.63 9.41 -12.52
C THR A 1078 51.25 7.97 -12.89
N GLY A 1079 50.68 7.25 -11.92
CA GLY A 1079 50.24 5.87 -12.08
C GLY A 1079 48.89 5.76 -12.80
N SER A 1080 48.89 5.29 -14.03
CA SER A 1080 47.65 4.96 -14.74
C SER A 1080 47.05 3.63 -14.25
N HIS A 1081 45.94 3.66 -13.52
CA HIS A 1081 45.20 2.44 -13.17
C HIS A 1081 44.56 1.81 -14.41
N ARG A 1082 45.05 0.62 -14.78
CA ARG A 1082 44.65 -0.09 -16.00
C ARG A 1082 44.07 -1.47 -15.66
N LEU A 1083 42.75 -1.62 -15.76
CA LEU A 1083 42.06 -2.89 -15.55
C LEU A 1083 42.09 -3.74 -16.83
N SER A 1084 43.02 -4.70 -16.92
CA SER A 1084 43.06 -5.65 -18.05
C SER A 1084 42.35 -6.97 -17.69
N VAL A 1085 41.18 -7.21 -18.29
CA VAL A 1085 40.50 -8.52 -18.25
C VAL A 1085 40.73 -9.20 -19.60
N ARG A 1086 40.94 -10.52 -19.60
CA ARG A 1086 41.24 -11.29 -20.82
C ARG A 1086 40.64 -12.70 -20.73
N SER A 1087 40.06 -13.16 -21.84
CA SER A 1087 39.65 -14.55 -22.01
C SER A 1087 40.89 -15.46 -22.07
N GLY A 1088 40.82 -16.63 -21.44
CA GLY A 1088 41.91 -17.63 -21.44
C GLY A 1088 41.85 -18.63 -22.60
N ASN A 1089 40.77 -18.64 -23.39
CA ASN A 1089 40.58 -19.48 -24.56
C ASN A 1089 39.41 -18.93 -25.40
N GLU A 1090 39.70 -18.44 -26.61
CA GLU A 1090 38.71 -17.79 -27.49
C GLU A 1090 37.58 -18.74 -27.95
N ASP A 1091 37.84 -20.06 -27.96
CA ASP A 1091 36.89 -21.08 -28.43
C ASP A 1091 35.93 -21.64 -27.35
N MET A 1092 36.05 -21.22 -26.07
CA MET A 1092 35.33 -21.90 -24.96
C MET A 1092 34.51 -21.03 -24.01
N GLY A 1093 34.49 -19.69 -24.15
CA GLY A 1093 33.57 -18.84 -23.37
C GLY A 1093 33.83 -17.34 -23.46
N ASN A 1094 32.76 -16.55 -23.29
CA ASN A 1094 32.82 -15.09 -23.27
C ASN A 1094 32.98 -14.55 -21.84
N VAL A 1095 33.81 -13.52 -21.67
CA VAL A 1095 33.89 -12.74 -20.42
C VAL A 1095 33.13 -11.42 -20.63
N THR A 1096 32.16 -11.15 -19.76
CA THR A 1096 31.39 -9.91 -19.75
C THR A 1096 31.60 -9.16 -18.44
N ALA A 1097 31.91 -7.87 -18.48
CA ALA A 1097 31.97 -7.00 -17.31
C ALA A 1097 30.77 -6.03 -17.28
N LEU A 1098 30.28 -5.73 -16.07
CA LEU A 1098 29.24 -4.73 -15.84
C LEU A 1098 29.89 -3.46 -15.26
N LEU A 1099 29.83 -2.37 -16.01
CA LEU A 1099 30.43 -1.08 -15.69
C LEU A 1099 29.35 -0.09 -15.25
N THR A 1100 29.39 0.34 -13.99
CA THR A 1100 28.45 1.33 -13.44
C THR A 1100 29.16 2.67 -13.24
N ALA A 1101 28.68 3.72 -13.91
CA ALA A 1101 29.17 5.08 -13.76
C ALA A 1101 28.29 5.85 -12.76
N THR A 1102 28.61 5.82 -11.47
CA THR A 1102 27.80 6.44 -10.41
C THR A 1102 28.10 7.95 -10.29
N PRO A 1103 27.16 8.86 -10.63
CA PRO A 1103 27.40 10.29 -10.48
C PRO A 1103 27.28 10.75 -9.02
N ASN A 1104 28.15 11.68 -8.62
CA ASN A 1104 28.04 12.39 -7.34
C ASN A 1104 26.77 13.26 -7.27
N THR A 1105 26.33 13.58 -6.05
CA THR A 1105 25.17 14.45 -5.79
C THR A 1105 25.27 15.76 -6.57
N GLY A 1106 24.21 16.09 -7.31
CA GLY A 1106 24.17 17.26 -8.20
C GLY A 1106 24.61 17.00 -9.64
N TYR A 1107 25.04 15.78 -10.00
CA TYR A 1107 25.48 15.42 -11.35
C TYR A 1107 24.70 14.22 -11.93
N GLN A 1108 24.74 14.05 -13.25
CA GLN A 1108 24.23 12.90 -14.00
C GLN A 1108 25.26 12.38 -15.00
N PHE A 1109 25.24 11.08 -15.25
CA PHE A 1109 25.99 10.44 -16.33
C PHE A 1109 25.32 10.76 -17.68
N ILE A 1110 26.11 11.00 -18.73
CA ILE A 1110 25.61 11.23 -20.09
C ILE A 1110 25.94 10.04 -21.01
N HIS A 1111 27.23 9.76 -21.20
CA HIS A 1111 27.73 8.76 -22.14
C HIS A 1111 29.16 8.35 -21.79
N TRP A 1112 29.58 7.20 -22.31
CA TRP A 1112 30.97 6.77 -22.37
C TRP A 1112 31.69 7.47 -23.54
N ASN A 1113 33.03 7.52 -23.54
CA ASN A 1113 33.86 8.14 -24.59
C ASN A 1113 33.66 7.61 -26.02
N ASP A 1114 33.09 6.41 -26.18
CA ASP A 1114 32.70 5.83 -27.46
C ASP A 1114 31.27 6.23 -27.92
N GLY A 1115 30.56 7.01 -27.11
CA GLY A 1115 29.20 7.52 -27.39
C GLY A 1115 28.07 6.67 -26.81
N ASP A 1116 28.35 5.55 -26.14
CA ASP A 1116 27.32 4.71 -25.53
C ASP A 1116 26.67 5.38 -24.30
N ILE A 1117 25.35 5.37 -24.22
CA ILE A 1117 24.57 6.02 -23.14
C ILE A 1117 24.10 5.04 -22.05
N SER A 1118 24.43 3.75 -22.16
CA SER A 1118 23.98 2.73 -21.20
C SER A 1118 24.75 2.79 -19.88
N ASN A 1119 24.01 2.67 -18.75
CA ASN A 1119 24.56 2.67 -17.41
C ASN A 1119 23.56 1.99 -16.43
N PRO A 1120 23.89 0.86 -15.78
CA PRO A 1120 25.14 0.12 -15.93
C PRO A 1120 25.28 -0.51 -17.32
N ARG A 1121 26.51 -0.51 -17.86
CA ARG A 1121 26.85 -1.01 -19.19
C ARG A 1121 27.46 -2.39 -19.12
N THR A 1122 26.92 -3.35 -19.87
CA THR A 1122 27.55 -4.67 -20.04
C THR A 1122 28.45 -4.65 -21.26
N ILE A 1123 29.73 -4.96 -21.10
CA ILE A 1123 30.69 -5.08 -22.21
C ILE A 1123 31.27 -6.50 -22.30
N ALA A 1124 31.32 -7.06 -23.51
CA ALA A 1124 32.04 -8.29 -23.80
C ALA A 1124 33.51 -7.95 -24.08
N ILE A 1125 34.44 -8.61 -23.38
CA ILE A 1125 35.86 -8.26 -23.41
C ILE A 1125 36.61 -9.23 -24.32
N SER A 1126 36.79 -8.81 -25.58
CA SER A 1126 37.55 -9.52 -26.61
C SER A 1126 38.95 -8.94 -26.86
N GLU A 1127 39.23 -7.71 -26.40
CA GLU A 1127 40.53 -7.05 -26.52
C GLU A 1127 40.75 -6.03 -25.38
N ASN A 1128 41.87 -5.30 -25.40
CA ASN A 1128 42.11 -4.21 -24.45
C ASN A 1128 41.22 -3.00 -24.81
N ILE A 1129 40.35 -2.58 -23.89
CA ILE A 1129 39.33 -1.54 -24.13
C ILE A 1129 39.48 -0.42 -23.08
N ASP A 1130 39.69 0.82 -23.52
CA ASP A 1130 39.76 2.02 -22.66
C ASP A 1130 38.44 2.81 -22.69
N LEU A 1131 37.64 2.70 -21.62
CA LEU A 1131 36.36 3.39 -21.47
C LEU A 1131 36.38 4.48 -20.37
N ILE A 1132 35.83 5.65 -20.70
CA ILE A 1132 35.79 6.83 -19.83
C ILE A 1132 34.35 7.34 -19.76
N ALA A 1133 33.77 7.43 -18.56
CA ALA A 1133 32.44 7.98 -18.34
C ALA A 1133 32.45 9.53 -18.37
N LYS A 1134 31.41 10.13 -18.97
CA LYS A 1134 31.15 11.59 -18.95
C LYS A 1134 29.95 11.93 -18.08
N PHE A 1135 30.09 13.03 -17.33
CA PHE A 1135 29.08 13.53 -16.40
C PHE A 1135 28.85 15.05 -16.59
N GLU A 1136 27.64 15.52 -16.28
CA GLU A 1136 27.27 16.95 -16.21
C GLU A 1136 26.41 17.22 -14.97
N ALA A 1137 26.12 18.48 -14.67
CA ALA A 1137 25.21 18.84 -13.58
C ALA A 1137 23.76 18.41 -13.86
N LYS A 1138 23.03 17.91 -12.86
CA LYS A 1138 21.63 17.50 -12.96
C LYS A 1138 20.72 18.71 -13.24
N ALA A 1139 20.26 18.81 -14.48
CA ALA A 1139 19.23 19.77 -14.87
C ALA A 1139 17.84 19.29 -14.41
N THR A 1140 17.15 20.08 -13.59
CA THR A 1140 15.78 19.77 -13.15
C THR A 1140 14.72 20.28 -14.14
N ASN A 1141 14.23 19.37 -14.98
CA ASN A 1141 12.99 19.44 -15.78
C ASN A 1141 12.67 20.77 -16.49
N THR A 1142 13.02 20.86 -17.77
CA THR A 1142 12.48 21.87 -18.70
C THR A 1142 11.78 21.20 -19.89
N ASP A 1143 10.47 21.45 -20.05
CA ASP A 1143 9.71 21.09 -21.27
C ASP A 1143 10.12 22.02 -22.42
N ALA A 1144 11.24 21.69 -23.08
CA ALA A 1144 11.79 22.49 -24.18
C ALA A 1144 11.08 22.21 -25.52
N ILE A 1145 9.93 22.85 -25.76
CA ILE A 1145 9.29 22.84 -27.09
C ILE A 1145 10.00 23.86 -28.00
N SER A 1146 11.00 23.38 -28.74
CA SER A 1146 11.74 24.15 -29.75
C SER A 1146 11.03 24.17 -31.10
N ASN A 1147 10.89 25.36 -31.71
CA ASN A 1147 11.00 25.57 -33.17
C ASN A 1147 11.27 27.05 -33.50
N ASP A 1148 12.33 27.30 -34.26
CA ASP A 1148 12.71 28.55 -34.95
C ASP A 1148 12.76 29.89 -34.17
N ASN A 1149 13.92 30.11 -33.53
CA ASN A 1149 14.57 31.40 -33.23
C ASN A 1149 13.91 32.38 -32.24
N GLU A 1150 12.86 32.00 -31.52
CA GLU A 1150 12.41 32.69 -30.30
C GLU A 1150 12.15 31.62 -29.22
N ARG A 1151 12.95 31.60 -28.13
CA ARG A 1151 12.78 30.62 -27.04
C ARG A 1151 12.00 31.24 -25.89
N ILE A 1152 10.91 30.57 -25.50
CA ILE A 1152 10.20 30.86 -24.26
C ILE A 1152 10.18 29.60 -23.40
N SER A 1153 10.70 29.68 -22.19
CA SER A 1153 10.74 28.59 -21.22
C SER A 1153 10.12 29.01 -19.88
N VAL A 1154 9.76 28.05 -19.04
CA VAL A 1154 9.15 28.29 -17.72
C VAL A 1154 9.99 27.58 -16.67
N ILE A 1155 10.33 28.29 -15.59
CA ILE A 1155 10.93 27.70 -14.39
C ILE A 1155 10.07 28.13 -13.20
N GLY A 1156 9.35 27.17 -12.61
CA GLY A 1156 8.36 27.44 -11.57
C GLY A 1156 7.29 28.41 -12.07
N ARG A 1157 7.20 29.59 -11.44
CA ARG A 1157 6.26 30.67 -11.80
C ARG A 1157 6.89 31.77 -12.68
N THR A 1158 8.13 31.60 -13.11
CA THR A 1158 8.87 32.60 -13.89
C THR A 1158 8.97 32.18 -15.35
N LEU A 1159 8.54 33.08 -16.24
CA LEU A 1159 8.63 32.95 -17.69
C LEU A 1159 9.95 33.56 -18.17
N TYR A 1160 10.77 32.79 -18.89
CA TYR A 1160 12.02 33.21 -19.49
C TYR A 1160 11.82 33.42 -21.00
N VAL A 1161 12.21 34.58 -21.53
CA VAL A 1161 11.86 35.00 -22.90
C VAL A 1161 13.08 35.52 -23.66
N GLU A 1162 13.67 34.68 -24.52
CA GLU A 1162 14.70 35.07 -25.48
C GLU A 1162 14.04 35.70 -26.73
N ASN A 1163 13.66 36.97 -26.62
CA ASN A 1163 13.07 37.76 -27.72
C ASN A 1163 14.03 38.83 -28.29
N GLY A 1164 15.34 38.69 -28.06
CA GLY A 1164 16.37 39.59 -28.60
C GLY A 1164 16.17 41.07 -28.27
N GLY A 1165 15.62 41.38 -27.09
CA GLY A 1165 15.33 42.74 -26.62
C GLY A 1165 14.05 43.38 -27.17
N LYS A 1166 13.26 42.69 -28.01
CA LYS A 1166 11.97 43.20 -28.52
C LYS A 1166 10.88 43.14 -27.43
N THR A 1167 9.97 44.11 -27.44
CA THR A 1167 8.81 44.14 -26.53
C THR A 1167 7.79 43.05 -26.84
N TYR A 1168 7.28 42.38 -25.81
CA TYR A 1168 6.23 41.37 -25.87
C TYR A 1168 5.15 41.64 -24.81
N ARG A 1169 4.03 40.90 -24.91
CA ARG A 1169 2.87 41.02 -24.01
C ARG A 1169 2.43 39.66 -23.50
N ILE A 1170 1.99 39.57 -22.25
CA ILE A 1170 1.42 38.36 -21.67
C ILE A 1170 -0.03 38.63 -21.31
N TYR A 1171 -0.93 37.71 -21.67
CA TYR A 1171 -2.35 37.72 -21.31
C TYR A 1171 -2.73 36.47 -20.50
N ASN A 1172 -3.66 36.60 -19.55
CA ASN A 1172 -4.21 35.44 -18.82
C ASN A 1172 -5.30 34.72 -19.62
N THR A 1173 -5.85 33.62 -19.08
CA THR A 1173 -6.90 32.80 -19.72
C THR A 1173 -8.17 33.56 -20.11
N ILE A 1174 -8.48 34.67 -19.45
CA ILE A 1174 -9.64 35.53 -19.73
C ILE A 1174 -9.29 36.76 -20.59
N GLY A 1175 -8.08 36.81 -21.16
CA GLY A 1175 -7.67 37.84 -22.12
C GLY A 1175 -7.24 39.17 -21.50
N GLN A 1176 -7.02 39.26 -20.20
CA GLN A 1176 -6.48 40.45 -19.55
C GLN A 1176 -4.95 40.50 -19.68
N LEU A 1177 -4.41 41.67 -20.00
CA LEU A 1177 -2.96 41.91 -20.05
C LEU A 1177 -2.36 41.85 -18.63
N VAL A 1178 -1.38 40.98 -18.42
CA VAL A 1178 -0.72 40.75 -17.12
C VAL A 1178 0.71 41.30 -17.08
N TYR A 1179 1.37 41.40 -18.23
CA TYR A 1179 2.71 41.98 -18.36
C TYR A 1179 2.92 42.55 -19.78
N THR A 1180 3.70 43.62 -19.89
CA THR A 1180 4.19 44.17 -21.16
C THR A 1180 5.57 44.77 -20.95
N GLY A 1181 6.55 44.38 -21.77
CA GLY A 1181 7.93 44.81 -21.61
C GLY A 1181 8.88 43.96 -22.46
N ASN A 1182 10.18 44.08 -22.21
CA ASN A 1182 11.23 43.31 -22.90
C ASN A 1182 12.21 42.64 -21.92
N ASP A 1183 11.81 42.46 -20.66
CA ASP A 1183 12.60 41.74 -19.66
C ASP A 1183 12.78 40.29 -20.10
N SER A 1184 13.98 39.74 -19.88
CA SER A 1184 14.29 38.34 -20.18
C SER A 1184 13.60 37.36 -19.23
N GLU A 1185 13.10 37.84 -18.09
CA GLU A 1185 12.47 37.05 -17.03
C GLU A 1185 11.24 37.77 -16.47
N VAL A 1186 10.11 37.06 -16.34
CA VAL A 1186 8.83 37.61 -15.82
C VAL A 1186 8.16 36.63 -14.87
N SER A 1187 8.11 36.98 -13.59
CA SER A 1187 7.41 36.21 -12.55
C SER A 1187 5.90 36.47 -12.60
N LEU A 1188 5.10 35.40 -12.74
CA LEU A 1188 3.64 35.47 -12.81
C LEU A 1188 3.03 34.88 -11.53
N SER A 1189 2.15 35.64 -10.87
CA SER A 1189 1.73 35.33 -9.49
C SER A 1189 0.87 34.08 -9.33
N ASN A 1190 0.12 33.69 -10.36
CA ASN A 1190 -0.84 32.58 -10.32
C ASN A 1190 -0.47 31.48 -11.33
N PRO A 1191 -0.75 30.19 -11.03
CA PRO A 1191 -0.69 29.12 -12.02
C PRO A 1191 -1.86 29.22 -13.01
N GLY A 1192 -1.67 28.76 -14.24
CA GLY A 1192 -2.66 28.82 -15.31
C GLY A 1192 -2.07 28.87 -16.71
N ILE A 1193 -2.93 28.92 -17.73
CA ILE A 1193 -2.50 29.06 -19.13
C ILE A 1193 -2.39 30.55 -19.48
N TYR A 1194 -1.19 30.99 -19.82
CA TYR A 1194 -0.89 32.33 -20.28
C TYR A 1194 -0.69 32.34 -21.80
N THR A 1195 -1.00 33.47 -22.42
CA THR A 1195 -0.84 33.71 -23.85
C THR A 1195 0.20 34.80 -24.05
N VAL A 1196 1.38 34.43 -24.56
CA VAL A 1196 2.51 35.34 -24.80
C VAL A 1196 2.52 35.76 -26.26
N CYS A 1197 2.62 37.07 -26.51
CA CYS A 1197 2.57 37.67 -27.84
C CYS A 1197 3.87 38.42 -28.15
N THR A 1198 4.72 37.85 -29.02
CA THR A 1198 5.95 38.45 -29.55
C THR A 1198 5.69 39.04 -30.94
N GLY A 1199 5.47 40.36 -31.01
CA GLY A 1199 5.20 41.05 -32.29
C GLY A 1199 3.96 40.50 -33.02
N ASN A 1200 4.20 39.72 -34.09
CA ASN A 1200 3.16 39.10 -34.94
C ASN A 1200 2.85 37.64 -34.56
N ARG A 1201 3.45 37.09 -33.50
CA ARG A 1201 3.31 35.70 -33.05
C ARG A 1201 2.63 35.63 -31.69
N THR A 1202 1.93 34.51 -31.44
CA THR A 1202 1.21 34.24 -30.20
C THR A 1202 1.38 32.78 -29.79
N GLN A 1203 1.83 32.53 -28.57
CA GLN A 1203 2.07 31.19 -28.02
C GLN A 1203 1.32 31.02 -26.69
N LYS A 1204 0.68 29.86 -26.49
CA LYS A 1204 0.06 29.50 -25.20
C LYS A 1204 1.01 28.64 -24.39
N ILE A 1205 1.18 28.98 -23.12
CA ILE A 1205 2.13 28.36 -22.20
C ILE A 1205 1.42 28.10 -20.89
N MET A 1206 1.57 26.89 -20.34
CA MET A 1206 1.00 26.49 -19.06
C MET A 1206 2.03 26.69 -17.96
N ILE A 1207 1.69 27.48 -16.95
CA ILE A 1207 2.45 27.61 -15.70
C ILE A 1207 1.72 26.78 -14.66
N ARG A 1208 2.42 25.82 -14.05
CA ARG A 1208 1.87 24.88 -13.07
C ARG A 1208 1.98 25.41 -11.64
#